data_AF-A0A951YDL6-F1
#
_entry.id   AF-A0A951YDL6-F1
#
_cell.length_a   1.000
_cell.length_b   1.000
_cell.length_c   1.000
_cell.angle_alpha   90.00
_cell.angle_beta   90.00
_cell.angle_gamma   90.00
#
_symmetry.space_group_name_H-M   'P 1'
#
loop_
_entity.id
_entity.type
_entity.pdbx_description
1 polymer ?
#
loop_
_entity_poly.entity_id
_entity_poly.type
_entity_poly.pdbx_seq_one_letter_code
_entity_poly.pdbx_strand_id
1 'polypeptide(L)'
;MFAEGKIEYILADAMKDGYLRDGDKFTIVMNENDVQFAGVKMTKEHEAQYNDKYRLYKEYYGCPDCHGGVTATLRRSDLTNQNSVLREGDFLLTVNSNMRQEKTMQLIEEMHEEGLIDKNYKVEIFYVGKFFTVNGTMLTGSESAEYIKLIKQYGLSSKNTKNEETWSILLNHDKPYPPGTLGIQAEIEKIKKVVLQEISDELFNKGLVDYIMVDAVKDGYLKDGERYHIEYKDGVVTIKEKTLSINDQIAYNKKLETFTRQFESKGWYGNTRSTVKMSDILDPESGLRTKGKDDAMIAHDKAMEEHDRLMEEHDRLMKAYDRDMAEYDKQNAEYEKERLNEMSEELFRNGHQGFIIAELVKDGYIKKGEKYKVSYKNGKFSMEGKSLPADAIKTYEAKMGKFTAAHPSTATVWWSVEDTYEATNTADEFNLKLGGGTPSDYEKEQKEKEREANFWKFMQALHKDGLLDTNSYYLVEYKEDGLYVNAIKLTGGKAKRYTEWLHALGYTAAKGMLTERVPDGVKIPDRRVGISTVSIPVHGNNLPAIAQLMFVDGNPNFILAHALHDKVIREGQRYDIRYVRGKVYSRGELIAEPYQSRYARLITDFTQAHNKHAGSYAVHGDGVTKEELNTPESAIRRDVIRKGQGVNIGK
;
A
#
# COMPACT_ATOMS: atom_id res chain seq x y z
N MET A 1 -17.32 39.26 5.03
CA MET A 1 -16.73 38.05 5.63
C MET A 1 -17.16 37.87 7.08
N PHE A 2 -16.78 38.71 8.05
CA PHE A 2 -17.31 38.57 9.43
C PHE A 2 -18.84 38.65 9.47
N ALA A 3 -19.45 39.67 8.86
CA ALA A 3 -20.90 39.80 8.75
C ALA A 3 -21.59 38.68 7.91
N GLU A 4 -20.80 37.89 7.19
CA GLU A 4 -21.26 36.74 6.39
C GLU A 4 -21.07 35.41 7.16
N GLY A 5 -20.63 35.45 8.42
CA GLY A 5 -20.33 34.25 9.22
C GLY A 5 -19.16 33.43 8.69
N LYS A 6 -18.15 34.07 8.08
CA LYS A 6 -16.97 33.39 7.49
C LYS A 6 -15.74 33.60 8.36
N ILE A 7 -15.20 32.53 8.96
CA ILE A 7 -14.05 32.56 9.87
C ILE A 7 -12.77 33.09 9.18
N GLU A 8 -12.68 32.92 7.86
CA GLU A 8 -11.60 33.40 7.00
C GLU A 8 -11.44 34.94 7.02
N TYR A 9 -12.39 35.68 7.61
CA TYR A 9 -12.21 37.11 7.87
C TYR A 9 -10.95 37.40 8.72
N ILE A 10 -10.54 36.48 9.58
CA ILE A 10 -9.30 36.57 10.37
C ILE A 10 -8.07 36.63 9.46
N LEU A 11 -8.08 35.91 8.33
CA LEU A 11 -7.00 35.97 7.34
C LEU A 11 -7.00 37.29 6.57
N ALA A 12 -8.20 37.81 6.25
CA ALA A 12 -8.34 39.10 5.59
C ALA A 12 -7.83 40.25 6.48
N ASP A 13 -8.14 40.22 7.77
CA ASP A 13 -7.60 41.15 8.75
C ASP A 13 -6.08 40.99 8.89
N ALA A 14 -5.55 39.76 8.93
CA ALA A 14 -4.11 39.54 9.02
C ALA A 14 -3.37 40.09 7.79
N MET A 15 -3.97 40.01 6.60
CA MET A 15 -3.42 40.69 5.41
C MET A 15 -3.52 42.21 5.49
N LYS A 16 -4.65 42.74 5.98
CA LYS A 16 -4.87 44.17 6.15
C LYS A 16 -3.86 44.78 7.12
N ASP A 17 -3.57 44.07 8.21
CA ASP A 17 -2.66 44.50 9.28
C ASP A 17 -1.18 44.23 8.92
N GLY A 18 -0.91 43.62 7.75
CA GLY A 18 0.44 43.39 7.23
C GLY A 18 1.16 42.16 7.80
N TYR A 19 0.43 41.31 8.50
CA TYR A 19 0.92 40.06 9.08
C TYR A 19 1.04 38.92 8.07
N LEU A 20 0.21 38.94 7.04
CA LEU A 20 0.27 38.05 5.89
C LEU A 20 0.40 38.87 4.62
N ARG A 21 1.24 38.44 3.68
CA ARG A 21 1.39 39.06 2.36
C ARG A 21 0.82 38.17 1.28
N ASP A 22 0.55 38.79 0.13
CA ASP A 22 0.09 38.07 -1.05
C ASP A 22 1.13 37.04 -1.51
N GLY A 23 0.74 35.78 -1.57
CA GLY A 23 1.61 34.65 -1.89
C GLY A 23 2.34 34.04 -0.68
N ASP A 24 2.14 34.54 0.54
CA ASP A 24 2.77 33.97 1.72
C ASP A 24 2.20 32.59 2.05
N LYS A 25 3.10 31.67 2.39
CA LYS A 25 2.72 30.44 3.09
C LYS A 25 2.51 30.77 4.55
N PHE A 26 1.35 30.42 5.08
CA PHE A 26 1.02 30.60 6.48
C PHE A 26 0.49 29.29 7.06
N THR A 27 0.64 29.15 8.37
CA THR A 27 -0.07 28.15 9.15
C THR A 27 -0.86 28.90 10.21
N ILE A 28 -2.18 28.75 10.21
CA ILE A 28 -3.03 29.26 11.29
C ILE A 28 -3.44 28.10 12.19
N VAL A 29 -3.29 28.26 13.50
CA VAL A 29 -3.72 27.30 14.51
C VAL A 29 -4.77 27.98 15.37
N MET A 30 -5.97 27.39 15.40
CA MET A 30 -7.10 27.85 16.20
C MET A 30 -7.33 26.84 17.33
N ASN A 31 -7.19 27.30 18.56
CA ASN A 31 -7.47 26.52 19.77
C ASN A 31 -8.80 26.99 20.39
N GLU A 32 -9.10 26.61 21.63
CA GLU A 32 -10.36 26.98 22.29
C GLU A 32 -10.59 28.48 22.38
N ASN A 33 -9.53 29.24 22.66
CA ASN A 33 -9.62 30.69 22.88
C ASN A 33 -8.53 31.48 22.15
N ASP A 34 -7.64 30.81 21.41
CA ASP A 34 -6.44 31.42 20.84
C ASP A 34 -6.33 31.16 19.34
N VAL A 35 -5.82 32.16 18.62
CA VAL A 35 -5.43 32.08 17.21
C VAL A 35 -3.96 32.41 17.08
N GLN A 36 -3.20 31.50 16.47
CA GLN A 36 -1.78 31.67 16.25
C GLN A 36 -1.45 31.54 14.77
N PHE A 37 -0.64 32.46 14.25
CA PHE A 37 -0.09 32.37 12.91
C PHE A 37 1.36 31.88 13.02
N ALA A 38 1.58 30.58 12.78
CA ALA A 38 2.90 29.98 12.90
C ALA A 38 3.86 30.61 11.89
N GLY A 39 5.04 31.03 12.36
CA GLY A 39 6.05 31.71 11.56
C GLY A 39 5.82 33.22 11.38
N VAL A 40 4.71 33.77 11.89
CA VAL A 40 4.44 35.22 11.88
C VAL A 40 4.71 35.79 13.27
N LYS A 41 5.57 36.81 13.35
CA LYS A 41 5.91 37.45 14.63
C LYS A 41 4.96 38.62 14.89
N MET A 42 3.93 38.39 15.69
CA MET A 42 2.98 39.42 16.14
C MET A 42 3.46 40.09 17.43
N THR A 43 2.97 41.30 17.72
CA THR A 43 3.11 41.90 19.05
C THR A 43 2.09 41.24 19.99
N LYS A 44 2.37 41.18 21.30
CA LYS A 44 1.41 40.63 22.29
C LYS A 44 0.05 41.33 22.25
N GLU A 45 0.04 42.63 21.96
CA GLU A 45 -1.19 43.40 21.82
C GLU A 45 -2.01 42.94 20.62
N HIS A 46 -1.38 42.73 19.46
CA HIS A 46 -2.09 42.24 18.27
C HIS A 46 -2.49 40.77 18.41
N GLU A 47 -1.69 39.91 19.04
CA GLU A 47 -2.11 38.53 19.37
C GLU A 47 -3.40 38.53 20.20
N ALA A 48 -3.48 39.37 21.24
CA ALA A 48 -4.68 39.53 22.05
C ALA A 48 -5.89 40.00 21.22
N GLN A 49 -5.68 40.96 20.30
CA GLN A 49 -6.74 41.41 19.40
C GLN A 49 -7.26 40.29 18.48
N TYR A 50 -6.40 39.43 17.94
CA TYR A 50 -6.82 38.30 17.11
C TYR A 50 -7.56 37.23 17.92
N ASN A 51 -7.13 36.96 19.16
CA ASN A 51 -7.84 36.07 20.08
C ASN A 51 -9.23 36.61 20.43
N ASP A 52 -9.36 37.93 20.67
CA ASP A 52 -10.64 38.56 20.95
C ASP A 52 -11.58 38.55 19.73
N LYS A 53 -11.05 38.80 18.53
CA LYS A 53 -11.80 38.65 17.26
C LYS A 53 -12.32 37.22 17.12
N TYR A 54 -11.49 36.22 17.34
CA TYR A 54 -11.89 34.82 17.26
C TYR A 54 -12.95 34.44 18.31
N ARG A 55 -12.79 34.91 19.55
CA ARG A 55 -13.78 34.73 20.61
C ARG A 55 -15.12 35.35 20.24
N LEU A 56 -15.11 36.57 19.72
CA LEU A 56 -16.29 37.28 19.25
C LEU A 56 -16.99 36.50 18.12
N TYR A 57 -16.22 35.93 17.18
CA TYR A 57 -16.78 35.08 16.12
C TYR A 57 -17.47 33.84 16.71
N LYS A 58 -16.82 33.15 17.65
CA LYS A 58 -17.39 31.97 18.32
C LYS A 58 -18.68 32.30 19.07
N GLU A 59 -18.69 33.42 19.79
CA GLU A 59 -19.85 33.89 20.54
C GLU A 59 -21.02 34.25 19.61
N TYR A 60 -20.73 34.90 18.48
CA TYR A 60 -21.77 35.40 17.59
C TYR A 60 -22.35 34.32 16.65
N TYR A 61 -21.50 33.43 16.11
CA TYR A 61 -21.92 32.45 15.10
C TYR A 61 -21.99 31.01 15.60
N GLY A 62 -21.41 30.70 16.77
CA GLY A 62 -21.36 29.35 17.32
C GLY A 62 -20.43 28.44 16.51
N CYS A 63 -19.21 28.19 17.00
CA CYS A 63 -18.30 27.22 16.37
C CYS A 63 -17.72 26.24 17.38
N PRO A 64 -18.41 25.11 17.64
CA PRO A 64 -17.97 24.11 18.60
C PRO A 64 -16.72 23.32 18.12
N ASP A 65 -16.51 23.21 16.80
CA ASP A 65 -15.45 22.38 16.20
C ASP A 65 -14.38 23.17 15.44
N CYS A 66 -14.22 24.49 15.68
CA CYS A 66 -13.21 25.33 15.03
C CYS A 66 -11.75 25.03 15.47
N HIS A 67 -11.50 23.92 16.14
CA HIS A 67 -10.18 23.55 16.65
C HIS A 67 -9.35 22.88 15.55
N GLY A 68 -8.22 23.46 15.19
CA GLY A 68 -7.37 22.86 14.14
C GLY A 68 -6.26 23.76 13.64
N GLY A 69 -5.36 23.17 12.86
CA GLY A 69 -4.28 23.87 12.16
C GLY A 69 -4.43 23.73 10.66
N VAL A 70 -4.41 24.85 9.92
CA VAL A 70 -4.42 24.85 8.45
C VAL A 70 -3.16 25.53 7.94
N THR A 71 -2.45 24.85 7.04
CA THR A 71 -1.30 25.40 6.32
C THR A 71 -1.68 25.65 4.86
N ALA A 72 -1.47 26.86 4.38
CA ALA A 72 -1.90 27.29 3.05
C ALA A 72 -1.02 28.38 2.45
N THR A 73 -1.23 28.69 1.18
CA THR A 73 -0.69 29.90 0.55
C THR A 73 -1.84 30.89 0.38
N LEU A 74 -1.74 32.09 0.94
CA LEU A 74 -2.79 33.09 0.85
C LEU A 74 -2.55 33.98 -0.37
N ARG A 75 -3.47 34.01 -1.34
CA ARG A 75 -3.45 35.04 -2.38
C ARG A 75 -4.54 36.06 -2.14
N ARG A 76 -4.25 37.33 -2.42
CA ARG A 76 -5.24 38.42 -2.35
C ARG A 76 -6.43 38.14 -3.26
N SER A 77 -6.19 37.52 -4.42
CA SER A 77 -7.24 37.06 -5.34
C SER A 77 -8.23 36.12 -4.68
N ASP A 78 -7.78 35.32 -3.71
CA ASP A 78 -8.58 34.28 -3.09
C ASP A 78 -9.53 34.89 -2.03
N LEU A 79 -9.22 36.08 -1.49
CA LEU A 79 -10.11 36.83 -0.59
C LEU A 79 -11.10 37.74 -1.33
N THR A 80 -10.75 38.18 -2.54
CA THR A 80 -11.56 39.11 -3.33
C THR A 80 -12.46 38.42 -4.35
N ASN A 81 -12.10 37.22 -4.83
CA ASN A 81 -12.93 36.43 -5.71
C ASN A 81 -14.09 35.78 -4.93
N GLN A 82 -15.33 36.11 -5.28
CA GLN A 82 -16.53 35.56 -4.63
C GLN A 82 -16.66 34.04 -4.76
N ASN A 83 -16.04 33.44 -5.78
CA ASN A 83 -16.06 31.99 -6.04
C ASN A 83 -14.80 31.27 -5.53
N SER A 84 -14.04 31.89 -4.63
CA SER A 84 -12.87 31.26 -4.00
C SER A 84 -13.30 30.40 -2.82
N VAL A 85 -12.62 29.27 -2.60
CA VAL A 85 -12.84 28.39 -1.43
C VAL A 85 -12.68 29.14 -0.10
N LEU A 86 -11.84 30.18 -0.05
CA LEU A 86 -11.72 31.07 1.12
C LEU A 86 -12.96 31.95 1.36
N ARG A 87 -13.69 32.29 0.30
CA ARG A 87 -14.93 33.08 0.37
C ARG A 87 -16.17 32.21 0.59
N GLU A 88 -16.12 30.96 0.15
CA GLU A 88 -17.16 29.96 0.40
C GLU A 88 -17.27 29.59 1.90
N GLY A 89 -16.25 29.87 2.72
CA GLY A 89 -16.27 29.71 4.19
C GLY A 89 -15.84 28.36 4.71
N ASP A 90 -15.37 27.53 3.80
CA ASP A 90 -15.06 26.14 4.06
C ASP A 90 -13.55 25.93 4.25
N PHE A 91 -12.72 26.89 3.87
CA PHE A 91 -11.27 26.71 3.80
C PHE A 91 -10.61 26.35 5.15
N LEU A 92 -10.95 27.07 6.21
CA LEU A 92 -10.37 26.83 7.54
C LEU A 92 -11.02 25.65 8.28
N LEU A 93 -12.18 25.21 7.82
CA LEU A 93 -12.95 24.13 8.44
C LEU A 93 -12.70 22.78 7.73
N THR A 94 -12.38 22.75 6.44
CA THR A 94 -12.63 21.59 5.56
C THR A 94 -11.58 20.49 5.50
N VAL A 95 -10.29 20.76 5.75
CA VAL A 95 -9.27 19.74 5.38
C VAL A 95 -9.30 18.49 6.29
N ASN A 96 -9.82 18.60 7.51
CA ASN A 96 -10.03 17.45 8.40
C ASN A 96 -11.50 17.14 8.72
N SER A 97 -12.42 18.11 8.65
CA SER A 97 -13.82 17.89 9.03
C SER A 97 -14.64 17.24 7.90
N ASN A 98 -14.45 17.61 6.63
CA ASN A 98 -15.29 17.10 5.54
C ASN A 98 -15.04 15.62 5.25
N MET A 99 -13.78 15.16 5.32
CA MET A 99 -13.46 13.74 5.19
C MET A 99 -14.02 12.93 6.37
N ARG A 100 -13.94 13.49 7.59
CA ARG A 100 -14.45 12.84 8.80
C ARG A 100 -15.97 12.80 8.82
N GLN A 101 -16.64 13.85 8.33
CA GLN A 101 -18.08 13.94 8.19
C GLN A 101 -18.60 13.01 7.09
N GLU A 102 -17.95 12.97 5.92
CA GLU A 102 -18.30 12.04 4.83
C GLU A 102 -18.18 10.59 5.29
N LYS A 103 -17.08 10.24 5.98
CA LYS A 103 -16.88 8.89 6.53
C LYS A 103 -17.81 8.56 7.69
N THR A 104 -18.14 9.55 8.50
CA THR A 104 -19.18 9.44 9.54
C THR A 104 -20.54 9.15 8.92
N MET A 105 -20.93 9.90 7.89
CA MET A 105 -22.21 9.70 7.22
C MET A 105 -22.25 8.37 6.47
N GLN A 106 -21.14 7.94 5.85
CA GLN A 106 -21.05 6.61 5.25
C GLN A 106 -21.32 5.50 6.27
N LEU A 107 -20.69 5.58 7.45
CA LEU A 107 -20.90 4.60 8.53
C LEU A 107 -22.34 4.61 9.05
N ILE A 108 -22.96 5.79 9.17
CA ILE A 108 -24.37 5.96 9.56
C ILE A 108 -25.31 5.36 8.49
N GLU A 109 -24.99 5.52 7.21
CA GLU A 109 -25.74 4.92 6.10
C GLU A 109 -25.68 3.39 6.17
N GLU A 110 -24.48 2.81 6.35
CA GLU A 110 -24.28 1.37 6.51
C GLU A 110 -25.06 0.82 7.71
N MET A 111 -24.97 1.47 8.88
CA MET A 111 -25.73 1.08 10.08
C MET A 111 -27.25 1.19 9.88
N HIS A 112 -27.71 2.10 9.03
CA HIS A 112 -29.13 2.24 8.72
C HIS A 112 -29.62 1.16 7.75
N GLU A 113 -28.84 0.85 6.71
CA GLU A 113 -29.13 -0.21 5.75
C GLU A 113 -29.16 -1.60 6.41
N GLU A 114 -28.32 -1.82 7.42
CA GLU A 114 -28.31 -3.05 8.24
C GLU A 114 -29.41 -3.07 9.32
N GLY A 115 -30.18 -1.99 9.47
CA GLY A 115 -31.28 -1.91 10.44
C GLY A 115 -30.85 -1.73 11.89
N LEU A 116 -29.57 -1.40 12.16
CA LEU A 116 -29.07 -1.09 13.50
C LEU A 116 -29.54 0.28 14.01
N ILE A 117 -29.77 1.22 13.09
CA ILE A 117 -30.34 2.53 13.40
C ILE A 117 -31.52 2.87 12.48
N ASP A 118 -32.48 3.62 13.02
CA ASP A 118 -33.58 4.20 12.25
C ASP A 118 -33.50 5.73 12.31
N LYS A 119 -33.27 6.34 11.14
CA LYS A 119 -33.14 7.79 10.98
C LYS A 119 -34.45 8.55 11.22
N ASN A 120 -35.58 7.86 11.39
CA ASN A 120 -36.83 8.47 11.83
C ASN A 120 -36.88 8.72 13.35
N TYR A 121 -35.90 8.21 14.11
CA TYR A 121 -35.77 8.40 15.54
C TYR A 121 -34.47 9.12 15.88
N LYS A 122 -34.35 9.47 17.16
CA LYS A 122 -33.09 9.88 17.76
C LYS A 122 -32.11 8.72 17.71
N VAL A 123 -30.88 9.01 17.27
CA VAL A 123 -29.80 8.02 17.17
C VAL A 123 -28.63 8.51 18.00
N GLU A 124 -28.21 7.69 18.96
CA GLU A 124 -27.08 7.95 19.85
C GLU A 124 -26.11 6.78 19.76
N ILE A 125 -24.91 7.02 19.23
CA ILE A 125 -23.87 6.01 19.07
C ILE A 125 -22.72 6.37 19.99
N PHE A 126 -22.22 5.38 20.74
CA PHE A 126 -21.12 5.58 21.66
C PHE A 126 -20.12 4.43 21.58
N TYR A 127 -18.87 4.78 21.31
CA TYR A 127 -17.73 3.88 21.26
C TYR A 127 -16.71 4.30 22.32
N VAL A 128 -16.31 3.38 23.20
CA VAL A 128 -15.19 3.55 24.15
C VAL A 128 -14.43 2.24 24.31
N GLY A 129 -13.17 2.21 23.89
CA GLY A 129 -12.29 1.05 24.05
C GLY A 129 -12.77 -0.18 23.25
N LYS A 130 -13.48 -1.10 23.91
CA LYS A 130 -14.12 -2.29 23.30
C LYS A 130 -15.65 -2.21 23.34
N PHE A 131 -16.22 -1.20 23.98
CA PHE A 131 -17.65 -1.05 24.14
C PHE A 131 -18.21 -0.21 23.00
N PHE A 132 -19.24 -0.72 22.34
CA PHE A 132 -19.96 -0.02 21.28
C PHE A 132 -21.45 -0.12 21.58
N THR A 133 -22.13 1.02 21.69
CA THR A 133 -23.58 1.07 21.93
C THR A 133 -24.29 1.91 20.88
N VAL A 134 -25.52 1.51 20.58
CA VAL A 134 -26.45 2.20 19.68
C VAL A 134 -27.77 2.39 20.42
N ASN A 135 -28.19 3.63 20.62
CA ASN A 135 -29.34 4.01 21.43
C ASN A 135 -29.36 3.34 22.82
N GLY A 136 -28.18 3.13 23.41
CA GLY A 136 -28.03 2.46 24.71
C GLY A 136 -27.99 0.92 24.66
N THR A 137 -28.28 0.29 23.52
CA THR A 137 -28.11 -1.15 23.32
C THR A 137 -26.67 -1.48 22.98
N MET A 138 -26.06 -2.43 23.70
CA MET A 138 -24.68 -2.87 23.44
C MET A 138 -24.63 -3.81 22.24
N LEU A 139 -23.77 -3.51 21.28
CA LEU A 139 -23.43 -4.45 20.22
C LEU A 139 -22.40 -5.45 20.77
N THR A 140 -22.66 -6.75 20.62
CA THR A 140 -21.80 -7.83 21.13
C THR A 140 -21.19 -8.65 20.00
N GLY A 141 -19.99 -9.20 20.24
CA GLY A 141 -19.40 -10.20 19.35
C GLY A 141 -18.86 -9.62 18.04
N SER A 142 -19.20 -10.26 16.92
CA SER A 142 -18.67 -9.94 15.59
C SER A 142 -19.18 -8.61 15.03
N GLU A 143 -20.42 -8.24 15.35
CA GLU A 143 -21.05 -7.00 14.86
C GLU A 143 -20.30 -5.77 15.38
N SER A 144 -19.97 -5.71 16.67
CA SER A 144 -19.21 -4.57 17.21
C SER A 144 -17.76 -4.51 16.72
N ALA A 145 -17.12 -5.66 16.47
CA ALA A 145 -15.75 -5.71 15.98
C ALA A 145 -15.60 -5.08 14.59
N GLU A 146 -16.59 -5.26 13.72
CA GLU A 146 -16.62 -4.70 12.37
C GLU A 146 -16.73 -3.17 12.39
N TYR A 147 -17.68 -2.63 13.15
CA TYR A 147 -17.85 -1.18 13.29
C TYR A 147 -16.67 -0.49 13.98
N ILE A 148 -16.08 -1.12 15.00
CA ILE A 148 -14.86 -0.61 15.65
C ILE A 148 -13.69 -0.56 14.65
N LYS A 149 -13.56 -1.58 13.79
CA LYS A 149 -12.53 -1.60 12.74
C LYS A 149 -12.72 -0.46 11.74
N LEU A 150 -13.95 -0.21 11.30
CA LEU A 150 -14.28 0.88 10.38
C LEU A 150 -14.01 2.26 11.00
N ILE A 151 -14.41 2.48 12.26
CA ILE A 151 -14.11 3.72 13.00
C ILE A 151 -12.60 4.01 13.03
N LYS A 152 -11.79 2.99 13.32
CA LYS A 152 -10.32 3.10 13.35
C LYS A 152 -9.74 3.36 11.97
N GLN A 153 -10.20 2.60 10.97
CA GLN A 153 -9.78 2.76 9.57
C GLN A 153 -10.09 4.16 9.04
N TYR A 154 -11.22 4.74 9.45
CA TYR A 154 -11.68 6.06 9.05
C TYR A 154 -11.11 7.20 9.91
N GLY A 155 -10.31 6.90 10.95
CA GLY A 155 -9.76 7.91 11.85
C GLY A 155 -10.83 8.69 12.63
N LEU A 156 -11.99 8.08 12.90
CA LEU A 156 -13.12 8.73 13.54
C LEU A 156 -12.93 8.83 15.07
N SER A 157 -12.17 7.92 15.68
CA SER A 157 -11.93 7.94 17.13
C SER A 157 -10.91 9.01 17.56
N SER A 158 -11.04 9.47 18.80
CA SER A 158 -10.06 10.29 19.50
C SER A 158 -9.70 9.65 20.84
N LYS A 159 -8.51 9.95 21.36
CA LYS A 159 -8.11 9.44 22.68
C LYS A 159 -8.67 10.34 23.78
N ASN A 160 -9.35 9.75 24.74
CA ASN A 160 -9.80 10.46 25.94
C ASN A 160 -8.63 10.71 26.91
N THR A 161 -8.91 11.35 28.05
CA THR A 161 -7.91 11.63 29.12
C THR A 161 -7.29 10.38 29.75
N LYS A 162 -7.88 9.20 29.50
CA LYS A 162 -7.39 7.88 29.94
C LYS A 162 -6.67 7.12 28.83
N ASN A 163 -6.39 7.78 27.69
CA ASN A 163 -5.72 7.20 26.52
C ASN A 163 -6.54 6.09 25.82
N GLU A 164 -7.84 5.98 26.11
CA GLU A 164 -8.76 5.06 25.45
C GLU A 164 -9.33 5.72 24.19
N GLU A 165 -9.50 4.95 23.12
CA GLU A 165 -10.15 5.44 21.93
C GLU A 165 -11.67 5.59 22.14
N THR A 166 -12.19 6.75 21.76
CA THR A 166 -13.58 7.13 21.94
C THR A 166 -14.14 7.75 20.69
N TRP A 167 -15.42 7.53 20.42
CA TRP A 167 -16.18 8.19 19.36
C TRP A 167 -17.65 8.25 19.76
N SER A 168 -18.31 9.38 19.56
CA SER A 168 -19.70 9.55 19.94
C SER A 168 -20.45 10.39 18.91
N ILE A 169 -21.68 9.99 18.60
CA ILE A 169 -22.55 10.68 17.67
C ILE A 169 -23.95 10.80 18.24
N LEU A 170 -24.56 11.97 18.01
CA LEU A 170 -25.96 12.23 18.27
C LEU A 170 -26.61 12.76 16.98
N LEU A 171 -27.53 11.98 16.40
CA LEU A 171 -28.33 12.39 15.23
C LEU A 171 -29.78 12.59 15.64
N ASN A 172 -30.46 13.49 14.92
CA ASN A 172 -31.90 13.74 15.09
C ASN A 172 -32.27 14.00 16.56
N HIS A 173 -31.50 14.86 17.23
CA HIS A 173 -31.62 15.10 18.67
C HIS A 173 -33.03 15.57 19.11
N ASP A 174 -33.79 16.13 18.16
CA ASP A 174 -35.15 16.63 18.26
C ASP A 174 -36.22 15.53 18.14
N LYS A 175 -35.86 14.34 17.63
CA LYS A 175 -36.77 13.21 17.48
C LYS A 175 -36.87 12.39 18.78
N PRO A 176 -37.94 11.59 18.97
CA PRO A 176 -38.02 10.66 20.10
C PRO A 176 -37.04 9.50 19.94
N TYR A 177 -36.66 8.85 21.05
CA TYR A 177 -35.99 7.54 20.99
C TYR A 177 -36.93 6.48 20.37
N PRO A 178 -36.39 5.40 19.78
CA PRO A 178 -37.19 4.29 19.29
C PRO A 178 -38.10 3.69 20.38
N PRO A 179 -39.27 3.13 20.03
CA PRO A 179 -40.12 2.44 21.00
C PRO A 179 -39.38 1.27 21.66
N GLY A 180 -39.37 1.21 22.99
CA GLY A 180 -38.73 0.12 23.75
C GLY A 180 -37.29 0.37 24.19
N THR A 181 -36.69 1.53 23.88
CA THR A 181 -35.36 1.89 24.41
C THR A 181 -35.46 2.58 25.77
N LEU A 182 -34.93 1.96 26.82
CA LEU A 182 -34.80 2.54 28.15
C LEU A 182 -33.61 3.52 28.17
N GLY A 183 -33.76 4.64 28.90
CA GLY A 183 -32.70 5.65 29.01
C GLY A 183 -31.36 5.05 29.46
N ILE A 184 -30.29 5.47 28.78
CA ILE A 184 -28.91 4.94 28.82
C ILE A 184 -28.36 4.68 30.23
N GLN A 185 -28.77 5.44 31.25
CA GLN A 185 -28.26 5.28 32.61
C GLN A 185 -28.63 3.94 33.29
N ALA A 186 -29.85 3.44 33.06
CA ALA A 186 -30.32 2.21 33.69
C ALA A 186 -29.76 0.96 32.98
N GLU A 187 -29.62 1.03 31.66
CA GLU A 187 -29.01 -0.02 30.85
C GLU A 187 -27.50 -0.16 31.16
N ILE A 188 -26.78 0.97 31.35
CA ILE A 188 -25.36 0.97 31.74
C ILE A 188 -25.15 0.25 33.09
N GLU A 189 -25.98 0.51 34.09
CA GLU A 189 -25.85 -0.16 35.40
C GLU A 189 -26.15 -1.66 35.32
N LYS A 190 -27.08 -2.06 34.44
CA LYS A 190 -27.34 -3.47 34.16
C LYS A 190 -26.14 -4.13 33.46
N ILE A 191 -25.56 -3.48 32.45
CA ILE A 191 -24.38 -3.95 31.71
C ILE A 191 -23.16 -4.07 32.62
N LYS A 192 -22.91 -3.08 33.48
CA LYS A 192 -21.83 -3.14 34.47
C LYS A 192 -21.94 -4.37 35.37
N LYS A 193 -23.14 -4.71 35.84
CA LYS A 193 -23.35 -5.90 36.67
C LYS A 193 -23.07 -7.20 35.93
N VAL A 194 -23.44 -7.30 34.65
CA VAL A 194 -23.12 -8.48 33.82
C VAL A 194 -21.62 -8.62 33.63
N VAL A 195 -20.92 -7.55 33.24
CA VAL A 195 -19.47 -7.57 33.02
C VAL A 195 -18.71 -7.92 34.31
N LEU A 196 -19.10 -7.34 35.45
CA LEU A 196 -18.48 -7.65 36.73
C LEU A 196 -18.77 -9.10 37.19
N GLN A 197 -19.93 -9.65 36.83
CA GLN A 197 -20.25 -11.05 37.09
C GLN A 197 -19.33 -11.99 36.29
N GLU A 198 -19.13 -11.73 34.99
CA GLU A 198 -18.24 -12.54 34.14
C GLU A 198 -16.79 -12.52 34.66
N ILE A 199 -16.29 -11.34 35.03
CA ILE A 199 -14.94 -11.20 35.59
C ILE A 199 -14.82 -11.92 36.93
N SER A 200 -15.85 -11.83 37.80
CA SER A 200 -15.89 -12.56 39.06
C SER A 200 -15.83 -14.08 38.84
N ASP A 201 -16.57 -14.60 37.87
CA ASP A 201 -16.59 -16.04 37.57
C ASP A 201 -15.27 -16.50 36.92
N GLU A 202 -14.65 -15.68 36.08
CA GLU A 202 -13.32 -15.94 35.54
C GLU A 202 -12.27 -16.07 36.66
N LEU A 203 -12.22 -15.09 37.56
CA LEU A 203 -11.28 -15.10 38.69
C LEU A 203 -11.52 -16.32 39.60
N PHE A 204 -12.79 -16.64 39.87
CA PHE A 204 -13.17 -17.84 40.61
C PHE A 204 -12.64 -19.11 39.94
N ASN A 205 -12.85 -19.27 38.64
CA ASN A 205 -12.43 -20.45 37.89
C ASN A 205 -10.90 -20.58 37.78
N LYS A 206 -10.18 -19.45 37.80
CA LYS A 206 -8.72 -19.39 37.85
C LYS A 206 -8.12 -19.62 39.25
N GLY A 207 -8.96 -19.82 40.28
CA GLY A 207 -8.47 -19.97 41.66
C GLY A 207 -7.94 -18.67 42.27
N LEU A 208 -8.37 -17.51 41.77
CA LEU A 208 -7.94 -16.20 42.24
C LEU A 208 -8.95 -15.65 43.25
N VAL A 209 -8.54 -15.53 44.51
CA VAL A 209 -9.42 -15.10 45.63
C VAL A 209 -9.99 -13.69 45.45
N ASP A 210 -9.37 -12.86 44.61
CA ASP A 210 -9.81 -11.48 44.35
C ASP A 210 -11.20 -11.40 43.69
N TYR A 211 -11.78 -12.52 43.24
CA TYR A 211 -13.18 -12.57 42.79
C TYR A 211 -14.17 -12.01 43.83
N ILE A 212 -13.90 -12.21 45.12
CA ILE A 212 -14.80 -11.73 46.19
C ILE A 212 -14.86 -10.20 46.27
N MET A 213 -13.75 -9.54 45.92
CA MET A 213 -13.71 -8.09 45.83
C MET A 213 -14.51 -7.61 44.61
N VAL A 214 -14.43 -8.31 43.48
CA VAL A 214 -15.23 -7.99 42.29
C VAL A 214 -16.73 -8.19 42.55
N ASP A 215 -17.13 -9.26 43.26
CA ASP A 215 -18.51 -9.45 43.71
C ASP A 215 -18.96 -8.28 44.61
N ALA A 216 -18.11 -7.86 45.55
CA ALA A 216 -18.42 -6.71 46.43
C ALA A 216 -18.56 -5.38 45.68
N VAL A 217 -17.85 -5.18 44.57
CA VAL A 217 -18.03 -4.03 43.68
C VAL A 217 -19.34 -4.14 42.89
N LYS A 218 -19.64 -5.32 42.33
CA LYS A 218 -20.86 -5.63 41.58
C LYS A 218 -22.13 -5.41 42.41
N ASP A 219 -22.09 -5.82 43.67
CA ASP A 219 -23.23 -5.74 44.59
C ASP A 219 -23.29 -4.38 45.31
N GLY A 220 -22.32 -3.49 45.07
CA GLY A 220 -22.34 -2.09 45.50
C GLY A 220 -21.81 -1.85 46.92
N TYR A 221 -21.17 -2.84 47.54
CA TYR A 221 -20.50 -2.69 48.84
C TYR A 221 -19.16 -1.94 48.76
N LEU A 222 -18.53 -1.97 47.59
CA LEU A 222 -17.27 -1.28 47.28
C LEU A 222 -17.40 -0.41 46.04
N LYS A 223 -16.67 0.71 46.00
CA LYS A 223 -16.61 1.62 44.85
C LYS A 223 -15.18 1.84 44.37
N ASP A 224 -15.04 2.28 43.12
CA ASP A 224 -13.75 2.65 42.55
C ASP A 224 -13.03 3.70 43.43
N GLY A 225 -11.73 3.50 43.66
CA GLY A 225 -10.92 4.33 44.54
C GLY A 225 -11.11 4.07 46.04
N GLU A 226 -12.02 3.20 46.46
CA GLU A 226 -12.19 2.89 47.88
C GLU A 226 -11.19 1.86 48.38
N ARG A 227 -10.68 2.07 49.60
CA ARG A 227 -9.96 1.01 50.31
C ARG A 227 -10.96 -0.03 50.80
N TYR A 228 -10.60 -1.29 50.63
CA TYR A 228 -11.41 -2.41 51.08
C TYR A 228 -10.69 -3.26 52.12
N HIS A 229 -11.50 -3.83 52.99
CA HIS A 229 -11.14 -4.90 53.89
C HIS A 229 -12.30 -5.90 53.85
N ILE A 230 -12.02 -7.12 53.42
CA ILE A 230 -13.00 -8.21 53.39
C ILE A 230 -12.45 -9.31 54.29
N GLU A 231 -13.23 -9.70 55.29
CA GLU A 231 -12.92 -10.78 56.23
C GLU A 231 -14.02 -11.83 56.15
N TYR A 232 -13.64 -13.10 56.23
CA TYR A 232 -14.54 -14.23 56.38
C TYR A 232 -14.10 -15.05 57.58
N LYS A 233 -14.97 -15.12 58.57
CA LYS A 233 -14.69 -15.82 59.83
C LYS A 233 -15.95 -16.45 60.37
N ASP A 234 -15.88 -17.73 60.71
CA ASP A 234 -16.98 -18.49 61.34
C ASP A 234 -18.31 -18.38 60.57
N GLY A 235 -18.26 -18.38 59.23
CA GLY A 235 -19.46 -18.25 58.38
C GLY A 235 -20.00 -16.83 58.26
N VAL A 236 -19.22 -15.81 58.66
CA VAL A 236 -19.61 -14.40 58.60
C VAL A 236 -18.65 -13.65 57.69
N VAL A 237 -19.18 -13.06 56.61
CA VAL A 237 -18.47 -12.12 55.73
C VAL A 237 -18.66 -10.69 56.22
N THR A 238 -17.57 -9.96 56.40
CA THR A 238 -17.59 -8.52 56.67
C THR A 238 -16.87 -7.79 55.55
N ILE A 239 -17.44 -6.66 55.10
CA ILE A 239 -16.86 -5.78 54.08
C ILE A 239 -16.81 -4.38 54.67
N LYS A 240 -15.62 -3.76 54.69
CA LYS A 240 -15.40 -2.45 55.34
C LYS A 240 -15.92 -2.44 56.78
N GLU A 241 -15.63 -3.50 57.53
CA GLU A 241 -16.06 -3.70 58.94
C GLU A 241 -17.58 -3.76 59.14
N LYS A 242 -18.37 -3.84 58.06
CA LYS A 242 -19.82 -4.03 58.12
C LYS A 242 -20.18 -5.47 57.78
N THR A 243 -21.00 -6.08 58.62
CA THR A 243 -21.58 -7.39 58.35
C THR A 243 -22.60 -7.28 57.21
N LEU A 244 -22.51 -8.19 56.24
CA LEU A 244 -23.47 -8.26 55.13
C LEU A 244 -24.88 -8.62 55.62
N SER A 245 -25.91 -8.32 54.81
CA SER A 245 -27.28 -8.74 55.11
C SER A 245 -27.38 -10.27 55.14
N ILE A 246 -28.40 -10.82 55.79
CA ILE A 246 -28.59 -12.29 55.89
C ILE A 246 -28.61 -12.95 54.49
N ASN A 247 -29.27 -12.33 53.52
CA ASN A 247 -29.38 -12.90 52.16
C ASN A 247 -28.02 -12.88 51.44
N ASP A 248 -27.26 -11.80 51.60
CA ASP A 248 -25.95 -11.66 50.96
C ASP A 248 -24.91 -12.54 51.65
N GLN A 249 -25.01 -12.73 52.97
CA GLN A 249 -24.19 -13.71 53.69
C GLN A 249 -24.36 -15.11 53.13
N ILE A 250 -25.61 -15.54 52.91
CA ILE A 250 -25.88 -16.88 52.34
C ILE A 250 -25.25 -17.01 50.95
N ALA A 251 -25.36 -15.98 50.11
CA ALA A 251 -24.82 -16.00 48.74
C ALA A 251 -23.28 -16.04 48.74
N TYR A 252 -22.64 -15.17 49.52
CA TYR A 252 -21.18 -15.11 49.59
C TYR A 252 -20.57 -16.34 50.27
N ASN A 253 -21.17 -16.84 51.35
CA ASN A 253 -20.73 -18.05 52.04
C ASN A 253 -20.74 -19.25 51.09
N LYS A 254 -21.83 -19.43 50.33
CA LYS A 254 -21.94 -20.53 49.37
C LYS A 254 -20.80 -20.49 48.33
N LYS A 255 -20.50 -19.32 47.77
CA LYS A 255 -19.43 -19.17 46.76
C LYS A 255 -18.04 -19.36 47.40
N LEU A 256 -17.79 -18.80 48.58
CA LEU A 256 -16.56 -18.98 49.34
C LEU A 256 -16.29 -20.44 49.74
N GLU A 257 -17.28 -21.14 50.28
CA GLU A 257 -17.16 -22.55 50.64
C GLU A 257 -16.85 -23.42 49.41
N THR A 258 -17.50 -23.12 48.27
CA THR A 258 -17.25 -23.81 47.01
C THR A 258 -15.81 -23.56 46.54
N PHE A 259 -15.35 -22.31 46.57
CA PHE A 259 -13.98 -21.94 46.21
C PHE A 259 -12.94 -22.63 47.08
N THR A 260 -13.11 -22.58 48.40
CA THR A 260 -12.19 -23.20 49.36
C THR A 260 -12.12 -24.71 49.19
N ARG A 261 -13.25 -25.37 48.88
CA ARG A 261 -13.29 -26.80 48.58
C ARG A 261 -12.59 -27.14 47.27
N GLN A 262 -12.73 -26.29 46.25
CA GLN A 262 -12.21 -26.55 44.90
C GLN A 262 -10.69 -26.34 44.79
N PHE A 263 -10.12 -25.36 45.50
CA PHE A 263 -8.71 -24.98 45.37
C PHE A 263 -7.87 -25.27 46.64
N GLU A 264 -8.38 -26.10 47.56
CA GLU A 264 -7.72 -26.53 48.82
C GLU A 264 -7.12 -25.38 49.66
N SER A 265 -7.73 -24.20 49.61
CA SER A 265 -7.21 -23.01 50.28
C SER A 265 -7.37 -23.13 51.80
N LYS A 266 -6.31 -23.47 52.54
CA LYS A 266 -6.36 -23.53 54.01
C LYS A 266 -6.55 -22.14 54.61
N GLY A 267 -7.73 -21.91 55.19
CA GLY A 267 -7.98 -20.83 56.16
C GLY A 267 -7.74 -19.42 55.61
N TRP A 268 -8.57 -18.98 54.66
CA TRP A 268 -8.59 -17.57 54.29
C TRP A 268 -9.19 -16.73 55.42
N TYR A 269 -8.37 -15.89 56.06
CA TYR A 269 -8.76 -14.97 57.15
C TYR A 269 -8.56 -13.49 56.75
N GLY A 270 -9.01 -13.16 55.54
CA GLY A 270 -9.17 -11.79 55.06
C GLY A 270 -8.07 -11.25 54.14
N ASN A 271 -8.48 -10.43 53.19
CA ASN A 271 -7.59 -9.65 52.31
C ASN A 271 -7.46 -8.23 52.91
N THR A 272 -6.23 -7.77 53.14
CA THR A 272 -5.97 -6.46 53.77
C THR A 272 -5.11 -5.56 52.89
N ARG A 273 -5.64 -4.34 52.68
CA ARG A 273 -4.94 -3.08 52.31
C ARG A 273 -4.59 -2.86 50.83
N SER A 274 -5.56 -3.04 49.95
CA SER A 274 -5.52 -2.44 48.61
C SER A 274 -6.69 -1.49 48.37
N THR A 275 -6.53 -0.62 47.39
CA THR A 275 -7.59 0.26 46.88
C THR A 275 -8.25 -0.43 45.70
N VAL A 276 -9.58 -0.46 45.65
CA VAL A 276 -10.32 -0.91 44.47
C VAL A 276 -9.98 0.02 43.31
N LYS A 277 -9.50 -0.54 42.21
CA LYS A 277 -9.28 0.18 40.97
C LYS A 277 -10.08 -0.50 39.87
N MET A 278 -11.09 0.19 39.36
CA MET A 278 -11.94 -0.34 38.29
C MET A 278 -11.12 -0.61 37.02
N SER A 279 -10.07 0.19 36.76
CA SER A 279 -9.11 -0.07 35.68
C SER A 279 -8.48 -1.46 35.78
N ASP A 280 -8.10 -1.86 37.00
CA ASP A 280 -7.39 -3.13 37.23
C ASP A 280 -8.37 -4.31 37.18
N ILE A 281 -9.65 -4.10 37.54
CA ILE A 281 -10.70 -5.12 37.38
C ILE A 281 -11.02 -5.34 35.90
N LEU A 282 -11.12 -4.26 35.12
CA LEU A 282 -11.54 -4.34 33.71
C LEU A 282 -10.40 -4.76 32.76
N ASP A 283 -9.14 -4.50 33.11
CA ASP A 283 -7.98 -4.87 32.31
C ASP A 283 -7.62 -6.37 32.46
N PRO A 284 -7.78 -7.20 31.42
CA PRO A 284 -7.48 -8.63 31.46
C PRO A 284 -6.01 -8.95 31.73
N GLU A 285 -5.09 -8.03 31.42
CA GLU A 285 -3.66 -8.21 31.64
C GLU A 285 -3.20 -7.71 33.02
N SER A 286 -4.11 -7.15 33.81
CA SER A 286 -3.77 -6.61 35.11
C SER A 286 -3.22 -7.71 36.03
N GLY A 287 -2.31 -7.33 36.93
CA GLY A 287 -1.81 -8.24 37.96
C GLY A 287 -2.89 -8.79 38.91
N LEU A 288 -4.12 -8.30 38.82
CA LEU A 288 -5.30 -8.84 39.50
C LEU A 288 -5.91 -10.03 38.73
N ARG A 289 -5.86 -10.02 37.38
CA ARG A 289 -6.45 -11.06 36.50
C ARG A 289 -5.47 -12.11 36.00
N THR A 290 -4.16 -11.86 36.14
CA THR A 290 -3.08 -12.72 35.63
C THR A 290 -2.26 -13.42 36.72
N LYS A 291 -2.63 -13.28 38.00
CA LYS A 291 -1.85 -13.80 39.13
C LYS A 291 -2.00 -15.33 39.33
N GLY A 292 -1.91 -16.11 38.26
CA GLY A 292 -1.75 -17.57 38.27
C GLY A 292 -0.40 -17.92 37.67
N LYS A 293 0.51 -18.47 38.48
CA LYS A 293 1.94 -18.61 38.15
C LYS A 293 2.26 -19.67 37.07
N ASP A 294 1.27 -20.39 36.55
CA ASP A 294 1.48 -21.59 35.73
C ASP A 294 1.14 -21.37 34.24
N ASP A 295 0.18 -20.52 33.90
CA ASP A 295 -0.24 -20.30 32.50
C ASP A 295 0.81 -19.55 31.67
N ALA A 296 1.53 -18.60 32.29
CA ALA A 296 2.61 -17.87 31.63
C ALA A 296 3.82 -18.78 31.33
N MET A 297 4.06 -19.79 32.17
CA MET A 297 5.14 -20.78 31.95
C MET A 297 4.76 -21.75 30.83
N ILE A 298 3.50 -22.20 30.79
CA ILE A 298 2.98 -23.03 29.68
C ILE A 298 3.01 -22.26 28.35
N ALA A 299 2.64 -20.99 28.35
CA ALA A 299 2.72 -20.14 27.16
C ALA A 299 4.17 -19.93 26.69
N HIS A 300 5.10 -19.75 27.64
CA HIS A 300 6.52 -19.64 27.35
C HIS A 300 7.08 -20.94 26.74
N ASP A 301 6.77 -22.10 27.31
CA ASP A 301 7.25 -23.39 26.80
C ASP A 301 6.69 -23.68 25.40
N LYS A 302 5.42 -23.37 25.16
CA LYS A 302 4.81 -23.50 23.83
C LYS A 302 5.46 -22.56 22.79
N ALA A 303 5.82 -21.35 23.20
CA ALA A 303 6.54 -20.41 22.34
C ALA A 303 7.96 -20.91 22.02
N MET A 304 8.63 -21.57 22.96
CA MET A 304 9.94 -22.18 22.74
C MET A 304 9.87 -23.37 21.78
N GLU A 305 8.85 -24.22 21.88
CA GLU A 305 8.65 -25.31 20.90
C GLU A 305 8.38 -24.79 19.48
N GLU A 306 7.62 -23.70 19.35
CA GLU A 306 7.36 -23.06 18.06
C GLU A 306 8.63 -22.43 17.49
N HIS A 307 9.43 -21.77 18.34
CA HIS A 307 10.73 -21.24 17.96
C HIS A 307 11.67 -22.33 17.42
N ASP A 308 11.75 -23.48 18.09
CA ASP A 308 12.60 -24.59 17.64
C ASP A 308 12.13 -25.17 16.29
N ARG A 309 10.82 -25.29 16.06
CA ARG A 309 10.28 -25.70 14.75
C ARG A 309 10.63 -24.72 13.63
N LEU A 310 10.53 -23.42 13.91
CA LEU A 310 10.88 -22.39 12.93
C LEU A 310 12.38 -22.41 12.61
N MET A 311 13.23 -22.70 13.58
CA MET A 311 14.68 -22.87 13.36
C MET A 311 14.98 -24.10 12.47
N GLU A 312 14.29 -25.23 12.69
CA GLU A 312 14.42 -26.39 11.81
C GLU A 312 13.95 -26.11 10.37
N GLU A 313 12.87 -25.36 10.20
CA GLU A 313 12.36 -24.97 8.88
C GLU A 313 13.34 -24.01 8.18
N HIS A 314 13.87 -23.03 8.90
CA HIS A 314 14.89 -22.13 8.40
C HIS A 314 16.12 -22.90 7.90
N ASP A 315 16.62 -23.87 8.67
CA ASP A 315 17.75 -24.71 8.27
C ASP A 315 17.45 -25.56 7.02
N ARG A 316 16.22 -26.06 6.87
CA ARG A 316 15.79 -26.78 5.67
C ARG A 316 15.75 -25.86 4.44
N LEU A 317 15.23 -24.64 4.60
CA LEU A 317 15.17 -23.64 3.53
C LEU A 317 16.57 -23.22 3.08
N MET A 318 17.50 -22.98 4.01
CA MET A 318 18.89 -22.65 3.67
C MET A 318 19.56 -23.77 2.86
N LYS A 319 19.34 -25.04 3.24
CA LYS A 319 19.84 -26.20 2.47
C LYS A 319 19.17 -26.38 1.10
N ALA A 320 17.94 -25.90 0.92
CA ALA A 320 17.29 -25.88 -0.39
C ALA A 320 17.89 -24.77 -1.25
N TYR A 321 18.05 -23.58 -0.70
CA TYR A 321 18.67 -22.43 -1.37
C TYR A 321 20.09 -22.74 -1.86
N ASP A 322 20.92 -23.40 -1.05
CA ASP A 322 22.28 -23.80 -1.45
C ASP A 322 22.27 -24.78 -2.64
N ARG A 323 21.27 -25.69 -2.70
CA ARG A 323 21.11 -26.62 -3.82
C ARG A 323 20.65 -25.91 -5.08
N ASP A 324 19.67 -25.01 -4.96
CA ASP A 324 19.13 -24.25 -6.08
C ASP A 324 20.20 -23.32 -6.69
N MET A 325 21.02 -22.69 -5.85
CA MET A 325 22.16 -21.89 -6.30
C MET A 325 23.21 -22.72 -7.06
N ALA A 326 23.53 -23.92 -6.56
CA ALA A 326 24.45 -24.83 -7.24
C ALA A 326 23.91 -25.31 -8.60
N GLU A 327 22.60 -25.52 -8.70
CA GLU A 327 21.95 -25.87 -9.96
C GLU A 327 21.94 -24.70 -10.94
N TYR A 328 21.66 -23.48 -10.47
CA TYR A 328 21.73 -22.26 -11.25
C TYR A 328 23.13 -22.03 -11.82
N ASP A 329 24.18 -22.16 -11.00
CA ASP A 329 25.57 -22.00 -11.44
C ASP A 329 25.94 -23.02 -12.53
N LYS A 330 25.44 -24.26 -12.39
CA LYS A 330 25.63 -25.31 -13.40
C LYS A 330 24.93 -24.96 -14.72
N GLN A 331 23.67 -24.52 -14.67
CA GLN A 331 22.92 -24.12 -15.86
C GLN A 331 23.56 -22.92 -16.55
N ASN A 332 24.04 -21.93 -15.78
CA ASN A 332 24.71 -20.76 -16.33
C ASN A 332 26.05 -21.14 -17.01
N ALA A 333 26.82 -22.07 -16.42
CA ALA A 333 28.04 -22.58 -17.04
C ALA A 333 27.76 -23.36 -18.34
N GLU A 334 26.68 -24.14 -18.38
CA GLU A 334 26.25 -24.85 -19.61
C GLU A 334 25.81 -23.85 -20.70
N TYR A 335 25.03 -22.83 -20.34
CA TYR A 335 24.60 -21.76 -21.24
C TYR A 335 25.77 -20.95 -21.80
N GLU A 336 26.74 -20.55 -20.96
CA GLU A 336 27.94 -19.84 -21.42
C GLU A 336 28.75 -20.68 -22.42
N LYS A 337 28.86 -21.99 -22.17
CA LYS A 337 29.55 -22.92 -23.07
C LYS A 337 28.84 -23.05 -24.42
N GLU A 338 27.51 -23.15 -24.42
CA GLU A 338 26.70 -23.23 -25.65
C GLU A 338 26.84 -21.94 -26.46
N ARG A 339 26.72 -20.78 -25.81
CA ARG A 339 26.89 -19.48 -26.45
C ARG A 339 28.28 -19.28 -27.05
N LEU A 340 29.34 -19.74 -26.37
CA LEU A 340 30.70 -19.70 -26.90
C LEU A 340 30.89 -20.62 -28.12
N ASN A 341 30.20 -21.76 -28.18
CA ASN A 341 30.19 -22.61 -29.37
C ASN A 341 29.52 -21.91 -30.56
N GLU A 342 28.32 -21.36 -30.37
CA GLU A 342 27.59 -20.66 -31.43
C GLU A 342 28.40 -19.49 -31.98
N MET A 343 28.99 -18.68 -31.08
CA MET A 343 29.82 -17.54 -31.44
C MET A 343 31.08 -17.97 -32.20
N SER A 344 31.76 -19.04 -31.74
CA SER A 344 32.92 -19.58 -32.44
C SER A 344 32.58 -20.03 -33.87
N GLU A 345 31.46 -20.74 -34.04
CA GLU A 345 31.03 -21.19 -35.35
C GLU A 345 30.61 -20.03 -36.27
N GLU A 346 29.94 -19.02 -35.73
CA GLU A 346 29.55 -17.83 -36.47
C GLU A 346 30.78 -17.04 -36.95
N LEU A 347 31.74 -16.78 -36.05
CA LEU A 347 33.00 -16.12 -36.39
C LEU A 347 33.77 -16.90 -37.44
N PHE A 348 33.80 -18.24 -37.35
CA PHE A 348 34.41 -19.09 -38.35
C PHE A 348 33.71 -18.92 -39.71
N ARG A 349 32.38 -19.08 -39.79
CA ARG A 349 31.60 -18.96 -41.04
C ARG A 349 31.78 -17.60 -41.72
N ASN A 350 31.91 -16.54 -40.93
CA ASN A 350 32.09 -15.18 -41.42
C ASN A 350 33.54 -14.84 -41.81
N GLY A 351 34.46 -15.82 -41.72
CA GLY A 351 35.86 -15.62 -42.07
C GLY A 351 36.60 -14.70 -41.11
N HIS A 352 36.18 -14.66 -39.83
CA HIS A 352 36.77 -13.83 -38.79
C HIS A 352 37.72 -14.63 -37.89
N GLN A 353 38.99 -14.22 -37.82
CA GLN A 353 40.05 -14.92 -37.06
C GLN A 353 39.80 -14.98 -35.55
N GLY A 354 38.91 -14.12 -35.03
CA GLY A 354 38.48 -14.11 -33.63
C GLY A 354 37.86 -15.42 -33.13
N PHE A 355 37.40 -16.32 -34.01
CA PHE A 355 36.85 -17.63 -33.61
C PHE A 355 37.83 -18.42 -32.75
N ILE A 356 39.14 -18.30 -33.01
CA ILE A 356 40.17 -19.03 -32.25
C ILE A 356 40.24 -18.57 -30.81
N ILE A 357 39.92 -17.30 -30.54
CA ILE A 357 39.89 -16.78 -29.17
C ILE A 357 38.64 -17.30 -28.44
N ALA A 358 37.48 -17.34 -29.11
CA ALA A 358 36.28 -17.94 -28.54
C ALA A 358 36.51 -19.41 -28.14
N GLU A 359 37.23 -20.17 -28.96
CA GLU A 359 37.63 -21.55 -28.63
C GLU A 359 38.61 -21.62 -27.45
N LEU A 360 39.61 -20.74 -27.38
CA LEU A 360 40.56 -20.71 -26.26
C LEU A 360 39.90 -20.31 -24.93
N VAL A 361 38.89 -19.44 -24.96
CA VAL A 361 38.08 -19.09 -23.79
C VAL A 361 37.23 -20.30 -23.39
N LYS A 362 36.55 -20.94 -24.34
CA LYS A 362 35.74 -22.15 -24.12
C LYS A 362 36.54 -23.28 -23.49
N ASP A 363 37.76 -23.50 -23.96
CA ASP A 363 38.64 -24.55 -23.47
C ASP A 363 39.41 -24.13 -22.18
N GLY A 364 39.15 -22.92 -21.67
CA GLY A 364 39.68 -22.43 -20.38
C GLY A 364 41.13 -21.95 -20.41
N TYR A 365 41.73 -21.80 -21.60
CA TYR A 365 43.10 -21.31 -21.77
C TYR A 365 43.20 -19.79 -21.60
N ILE A 366 42.12 -19.06 -21.90
CA ILE A 366 41.98 -17.62 -21.63
C ILE A 366 40.88 -17.43 -20.58
N LYS A 367 41.21 -16.81 -19.44
CA LYS A 367 40.23 -16.51 -18.38
C LYS A 367 39.86 -15.02 -18.38
N LYS A 368 38.69 -14.71 -17.81
CA LYS A 368 38.23 -13.33 -17.63
C LYS A 368 39.27 -12.50 -16.88
N GLY A 369 39.61 -11.34 -17.41
CA GLY A 369 40.57 -10.39 -16.86
C GLY A 369 42.04 -10.72 -17.17
N GLU A 370 42.34 -11.85 -17.81
CA GLU A 370 43.70 -12.17 -18.20
C GLU A 370 44.06 -11.54 -19.53
N LYS A 371 45.27 -10.95 -19.59
CA LYS A 371 45.90 -10.57 -20.86
C LYS A 371 46.31 -11.83 -21.60
N TYR A 372 46.04 -11.85 -22.90
CA TYR A 372 46.46 -12.92 -23.78
C TYR A 372 47.11 -12.33 -25.03
N LYS A 373 48.02 -13.10 -25.60
CA LYS A 373 48.50 -12.86 -26.96
C LYS A 373 48.55 -14.15 -27.72
N VAL A 374 47.86 -14.21 -28.84
CA VAL A 374 47.78 -15.39 -29.69
C VAL A 374 48.35 -15.04 -31.04
N SER A 375 49.21 -15.90 -31.58
CA SER A 375 49.78 -15.71 -32.91
C SER A 375 49.75 -17.00 -33.72
N TYR A 376 49.48 -16.85 -35.01
CA TYR A 376 49.56 -17.94 -35.99
C TYR A 376 50.47 -17.51 -37.14
N LYS A 377 51.57 -18.24 -37.34
CA LYS A 377 52.59 -17.93 -38.35
C LYS A 377 53.12 -19.20 -38.99
N ASN A 378 53.09 -19.26 -40.32
CA ASN A 378 53.67 -20.37 -41.10
C ASN A 378 53.19 -21.76 -40.61
N GLY A 379 51.90 -21.88 -40.33
CA GLY A 379 51.31 -23.13 -39.83
C GLY A 379 51.48 -23.38 -38.34
N LYS A 380 52.21 -22.52 -37.60
CA LYS A 380 52.48 -22.70 -36.17
C LYS A 380 51.62 -21.79 -35.32
N PHE A 381 50.99 -22.37 -34.30
CA PHE A 381 50.19 -21.66 -33.31
C PHE A 381 51.00 -21.44 -32.03
N SER A 382 50.92 -20.24 -31.45
CA SER A 382 51.51 -19.96 -30.15
C SER A 382 50.68 -18.96 -29.34
N MET A 383 50.75 -19.09 -28.02
CA MET A 383 50.14 -18.18 -27.06
C MET A 383 51.21 -17.66 -26.09
N GLU A 384 51.37 -16.35 -25.99
CA GLU A 384 52.34 -15.73 -25.08
C GLU A 384 51.80 -15.75 -23.64
N GLY A 385 52.67 -16.00 -22.66
CA GLY A 385 52.31 -15.97 -21.23
C GLY A 385 51.74 -17.28 -20.65
N LYS A 386 51.36 -18.27 -21.47
CA LYS A 386 50.96 -19.61 -21.01
C LYS A 386 51.47 -20.71 -21.93
N SER A 387 52.04 -21.77 -21.36
CA SER A 387 52.40 -22.97 -22.10
C SER A 387 51.14 -23.80 -22.37
N LEU A 388 50.70 -23.83 -23.63
CA LEU A 388 49.63 -24.73 -24.06
C LEU A 388 50.16 -26.16 -24.17
N PRO A 389 49.38 -27.17 -23.77
CA PRO A 389 49.70 -28.57 -24.03
C PRO A 389 49.96 -28.85 -25.52
N ALA A 390 50.90 -29.74 -25.84
CA ALA A 390 51.32 -29.98 -27.23
C ALA A 390 50.18 -30.51 -28.13
N ASP A 391 49.23 -31.25 -27.55
CA ASP A 391 47.99 -31.71 -28.16
C ASP A 391 46.99 -30.56 -28.42
N ALA A 392 46.87 -29.61 -27.49
CA ALA A 392 46.06 -28.40 -27.67
C ALA A 392 46.63 -27.52 -28.81
N ILE A 393 47.95 -27.33 -28.86
CA ILE A 393 48.62 -26.59 -29.94
C ILE A 393 48.29 -27.22 -31.30
N LYS A 394 48.48 -28.53 -31.44
CA LYS A 394 48.13 -29.26 -32.69
C LYS A 394 46.66 -29.10 -33.07
N THR A 395 45.77 -29.10 -32.08
CA THR A 395 44.33 -28.91 -32.30
C THR A 395 44.03 -27.52 -32.87
N TYR A 396 44.61 -26.47 -32.29
CA TYR A 396 44.41 -25.10 -32.79
C TYR A 396 45.12 -24.85 -34.12
N GLU A 397 46.29 -25.44 -34.37
CA GLU A 397 46.94 -25.42 -35.68
C GLU A 397 46.07 -26.05 -36.77
N ALA A 398 45.42 -27.18 -36.47
CA ALA A 398 44.49 -27.83 -37.39
C ALA A 398 43.22 -27.00 -37.63
N LYS A 399 42.65 -26.39 -36.57
CA LYS A 399 41.48 -25.48 -36.69
C LYS A 399 41.82 -24.25 -37.54
N MET A 400 42.98 -23.62 -37.29
CA MET A 400 43.46 -22.50 -38.09
C MET A 400 43.77 -22.91 -39.54
N GLY A 401 44.35 -24.09 -39.76
CA GLY A 401 44.57 -24.63 -41.12
C GLY A 401 43.27 -24.84 -41.90
N LYS A 402 42.21 -25.31 -41.23
CA LYS A 402 40.87 -25.40 -41.83
C LYS A 402 40.29 -24.02 -42.14
N PHE A 403 40.45 -23.07 -41.23
CA PHE A 403 39.98 -21.69 -41.42
C PHE A 403 40.68 -21.02 -42.62
N THR A 404 42.00 -21.12 -42.73
CA THR A 404 42.74 -20.52 -43.85
C THR A 404 42.42 -21.17 -45.18
N ALA A 405 42.11 -22.47 -45.20
CA ALA A 405 41.63 -23.17 -46.40
C ALA A 405 40.21 -22.72 -46.80
N ALA A 406 39.32 -22.48 -45.82
CA ALA A 406 37.94 -22.04 -46.07
C ALA A 406 37.83 -20.54 -46.44
N HIS A 407 38.73 -19.70 -45.93
CA HIS A 407 38.72 -18.24 -46.11
C HIS A 407 40.07 -17.70 -46.59
N PRO A 408 40.52 -18.04 -47.80
CA PRO A 408 41.86 -17.68 -48.30
C PRO A 408 42.09 -16.17 -48.47
N SER A 409 41.02 -15.38 -48.63
CA SER A 409 41.10 -13.91 -48.80
C SER A 409 41.27 -13.14 -47.50
N THR A 410 40.89 -13.72 -46.35
CA THR A 410 41.03 -13.10 -45.01
C THR A 410 42.20 -13.69 -44.22
N ALA A 411 42.75 -14.81 -44.69
CA ALA A 411 43.91 -15.46 -44.12
C ALA A 411 45.22 -14.77 -44.55
N THR A 412 45.60 -13.69 -43.87
CA THR A 412 47.02 -13.31 -43.87
C THR A 412 47.83 -14.44 -43.22
N VAL A 413 48.89 -14.90 -43.88
CA VAL A 413 49.82 -15.96 -43.40
C VAL A 413 50.50 -15.58 -42.06
N TRP A 414 50.29 -14.34 -41.62
CA TRP A 414 50.76 -13.79 -40.38
C TRP A 414 49.62 -13.03 -39.68
N TRP A 415 49.26 -13.49 -38.48
CA TRP A 415 48.27 -12.86 -37.61
C TRP A 415 48.72 -12.96 -36.14
N SER A 416 48.54 -11.87 -35.40
CA SER A 416 48.80 -11.78 -33.96
C SER A 416 47.78 -10.83 -33.34
N VAL A 417 47.13 -11.26 -32.25
CA VAL A 417 46.22 -10.44 -31.45
C VAL A 417 46.71 -10.42 -30.01
N GLU A 418 46.75 -9.23 -29.42
CA GLU A 418 47.08 -8.99 -28.01
C GLU A 418 45.94 -8.20 -27.39
N ASP A 419 45.27 -8.75 -26.37
CA ASP A 419 44.12 -8.11 -25.73
C ASP A 419 43.88 -8.65 -24.31
N THR A 420 42.88 -8.13 -23.60
CA THR A 420 42.40 -8.60 -22.30
C THR A 420 40.98 -9.12 -22.43
N TYR A 421 40.71 -10.37 -22.03
CA TYR A 421 39.37 -10.94 -22.16
C TYR A 421 38.43 -10.39 -21.07
N GLU A 422 37.41 -9.63 -21.47
CA GLU A 422 36.33 -9.17 -20.60
C GLU A 422 35.05 -9.96 -20.94
N ALA A 423 34.50 -10.73 -19.99
CA ALA A 423 33.40 -11.67 -20.24
C ALA A 423 32.04 -11.06 -20.59
N THR A 424 31.94 -9.73 -20.74
CA THR A 424 30.70 -9.07 -21.18
C THR A 424 30.51 -9.11 -22.69
N ASN A 425 31.52 -9.50 -23.45
CA ASN A 425 31.52 -9.40 -24.90
C ASN A 425 30.46 -10.29 -25.57
N THR A 426 29.42 -9.67 -26.14
CA THR A 426 28.60 -10.23 -27.21
C THR A 426 29.46 -10.55 -28.45
N ALA A 427 28.97 -11.40 -29.38
CA ALA A 427 29.66 -11.65 -30.66
C ALA A 427 29.96 -10.32 -31.40
N ASP A 428 29.06 -9.34 -31.27
CA ASP A 428 29.20 -7.99 -31.80
C ASP A 428 30.29 -7.16 -31.09
N GLU A 429 30.42 -7.21 -29.76
CA GLU A 429 31.54 -6.59 -29.02
C GLU A 429 32.90 -7.21 -29.37
N PHE A 430 32.91 -8.53 -29.58
CA PHE A 430 34.09 -9.28 -30.00
C PHE A 430 34.52 -8.88 -31.42
N ASN A 431 33.55 -8.67 -32.32
CA ASN A 431 33.75 -8.12 -33.66
C ASN A 431 34.20 -6.64 -33.64
N LEU A 432 33.67 -5.82 -32.72
CA LEU A 432 33.99 -4.39 -32.63
C LEU A 432 35.42 -4.14 -32.15
N LYS A 433 35.89 -4.88 -31.13
CA LYS A 433 37.23 -4.72 -30.54
C LYS A 433 38.34 -5.26 -31.45
N LEU A 434 38.08 -6.33 -32.21
CA LEU A 434 39.06 -6.95 -33.11
C LEU A 434 39.00 -6.42 -34.55
N GLY A 435 37.94 -5.69 -34.91
CA GLY A 435 37.66 -5.19 -36.25
C GLY A 435 37.13 -3.76 -36.29
N GLY A 436 37.90 -2.78 -35.79
CA GLY A 436 37.83 -1.37 -36.21
C GLY A 436 36.49 -0.64 -36.19
N GLY A 437 35.51 -1.05 -35.38
CA GLY A 437 34.22 -0.35 -35.22
C GLY A 437 34.24 0.68 -34.09
N THR A 438 33.57 1.83 -34.27
CA THR A 438 33.65 2.99 -33.34
C THR A 438 33.00 2.73 -31.96
N PRO A 439 33.69 3.05 -30.83
CA PRO A 439 33.31 2.73 -29.43
C PRO A 439 31.99 3.27 -28.83
N SER A 440 31.16 3.98 -29.59
CA SER A 440 30.11 4.87 -29.05
C SER A 440 28.93 4.15 -28.38
N ASP A 441 28.48 3.02 -28.93
CA ASP A 441 27.16 2.47 -28.58
C ASP A 441 27.20 1.51 -27.39
N TYR A 442 28.36 0.91 -27.12
CA TYR A 442 28.56 -0.02 -26.00
C TYR A 442 28.72 0.69 -24.65
N GLU A 443 29.49 1.78 -24.59
CA GLU A 443 29.55 2.61 -23.37
C GLU A 443 28.18 3.15 -23.00
N LYS A 444 27.33 3.37 -24.00
CA LYS A 444 25.94 3.78 -23.81
C LYS A 444 25.11 2.64 -23.22
N GLU A 445 25.24 1.42 -23.73
CA GLU A 445 24.53 0.24 -23.21
C GLU A 445 24.95 -0.12 -21.77
N GLN A 446 26.25 -0.08 -21.44
CA GLN A 446 26.73 -0.34 -20.07
C GLN A 446 26.25 0.72 -19.08
N LYS A 447 26.29 2.00 -19.46
CA LYS A 447 25.70 3.08 -18.67
C LYS A 447 24.19 2.90 -18.49
N GLU A 448 23.50 2.32 -19.48
CA GLU A 448 22.06 2.05 -19.41
C GLU A 448 21.74 0.89 -18.46
N LYS A 449 22.51 -0.21 -18.51
CA LYS A 449 22.41 -1.34 -17.56
C LYS A 449 22.70 -0.93 -16.12
N GLU A 450 23.75 -0.13 -15.90
CA GLU A 450 24.08 0.39 -14.58
C GLU A 450 23.01 1.36 -14.06
N ARG A 451 22.45 2.20 -14.95
CA ARG A 451 21.32 3.09 -14.64
C ARG A 451 20.07 2.29 -14.27
N GLU A 452 19.77 1.19 -14.96
CA GLU A 452 18.64 0.31 -14.68
C GLU A 452 18.80 -0.43 -13.33
N ALA A 453 19.98 -0.99 -13.06
CA ALA A 453 20.25 -1.65 -11.78
C ALA A 453 20.12 -0.68 -10.59
N ASN A 454 20.62 0.55 -10.74
CA ASN A 454 20.49 1.57 -9.69
C ASN A 454 19.07 2.14 -9.60
N PHE A 455 18.30 2.13 -10.70
CA PHE A 455 16.88 2.45 -10.68
C PHE A 455 16.07 1.43 -9.87
N TRP A 456 16.36 0.14 -9.97
CA TRP A 456 15.72 -0.87 -9.13
C TRP A 456 16.01 -0.71 -7.64
N LYS A 457 17.23 -0.30 -7.27
CA LYS A 457 17.56 0.05 -5.87
C LYS A 457 16.73 1.23 -5.37
N PHE A 458 16.50 2.23 -6.22
CA PHE A 458 15.61 3.36 -5.91
C PHE A 458 14.17 2.88 -5.64
N MET A 459 13.63 1.99 -6.47
CA MET A 459 12.29 1.42 -6.27
C MET A 459 12.19 0.59 -4.98
N GLN A 460 13.19 -0.24 -4.68
CA GLN A 460 13.24 -1.01 -3.43
C GLN A 460 13.28 -0.10 -2.19
N ALA A 461 14.00 1.02 -2.26
CA ALA A 461 14.07 1.97 -1.15
C ALA A 461 12.72 2.66 -0.91
N LEU A 462 12.03 3.11 -1.96
CA LEU A 462 10.68 3.65 -1.84
C LEU A 462 9.71 2.63 -1.21
N HIS A 463 9.82 1.34 -1.57
CA HIS A 463 9.00 0.28 -1.00
C HIS A 463 9.31 0.07 0.49
N LYS A 464 10.59 -0.02 0.85
CA LYS A 464 11.05 -0.16 2.23
C LYS A 464 10.59 1.00 3.13
N ASP A 465 10.51 2.21 2.58
CA ASP A 465 10.04 3.39 3.29
C ASP A 465 8.50 3.53 3.33
N GLY A 466 7.77 2.52 2.84
CA GLY A 466 6.32 2.45 2.80
C GLY A 466 5.67 3.44 1.82
N LEU A 467 6.44 3.94 0.84
CA LEU A 467 5.96 4.92 -0.14
C LEU A 467 5.34 4.26 -1.37
N LEU A 468 5.72 3.02 -1.68
CA LEU A 468 4.98 2.18 -2.62
C LEU A 468 4.74 0.78 -2.07
N ASP A 469 3.69 0.16 -2.56
CA ASP A 469 3.48 -1.28 -2.46
C ASP A 469 3.77 -1.89 -3.83
N THR A 470 4.80 -2.73 -3.91
CA THR A 470 5.20 -3.40 -5.16
C THR A 470 4.18 -4.45 -5.62
N ASN A 471 3.25 -4.87 -4.74
CA ASN A 471 2.16 -5.79 -5.03
C ASN A 471 0.86 -5.07 -5.45
N SER A 472 0.82 -3.74 -5.35
CA SER A 472 -0.32 -2.90 -5.74
C SER A 472 0.03 -2.00 -6.93
N TYR A 473 -0.97 -1.31 -7.47
CA TYR A 473 -0.75 -0.24 -8.43
C TYR A 473 0.20 0.80 -7.84
N TYR A 474 1.23 1.16 -8.60
CA TYR A 474 2.04 2.32 -8.25
C TYR A 474 2.39 3.19 -9.45
N LEU A 475 2.53 4.49 -9.16
CA LEU A 475 2.90 5.54 -10.10
C LEU A 475 3.97 6.43 -9.46
N VAL A 476 5.16 6.51 -10.04
CA VAL A 476 6.20 7.45 -9.62
C VAL A 476 6.37 8.50 -10.70
N GLU A 477 6.21 9.78 -10.35
CA GLU A 477 6.36 10.91 -11.28
C GLU A 477 7.40 11.90 -10.76
N TYR A 478 8.46 12.17 -11.52
CA TYR A 478 9.39 13.25 -11.19
C TYR A 478 9.13 14.48 -12.07
N LYS A 479 8.44 15.49 -11.52
CA LYS A 479 8.00 16.72 -12.19
C LYS A 479 8.85 17.90 -11.73
N GLU A 480 8.79 19.02 -12.47
CA GLU A 480 9.52 20.26 -12.17
C GLU A 480 9.34 20.74 -10.73
N ASP A 481 8.16 20.53 -10.18
CA ASP A 481 7.81 21.00 -8.85
C ASP A 481 8.04 19.95 -7.75
N GLY A 482 8.43 18.71 -8.07
CA GLY A 482 8.83 17.69 -7.10
C GLY A 482 8.61 16.24 -7.55
N LEU A 483 8.93 15.32 -6.65
CA LEU A 483 8.71 13.87 -6.83
C LEU A 483 7.35 13.47 -6.25
N TYR A 484 6.58 12.71 -7.02
CA TYR A 484 5.27 12.19 -6.66
C TYR A 484 5.29 10.67 -6.63
N VAL A 485 4.60 10.08 -5.67
CA VAL A 485 4.31 8.65 -5.62
C VAL A 485 2.81 8.49 -5.43
N ASN A 486 2.14 7.80 -6.34
CA ASN A 486 0.69 7.62 -6.38
C ASN A 486 -0.08 8.95 -6.34
N ALA A 487 0.35 9.91 -7.15
CA ALA A 487 -0.14 11.29 -7.18
C ALA A 487 0.06 12.10 -5.88
N ILE A 488 0.73 11.53 -4.87
CA ILE A 488 1.09 12.23 -3.63
C ILE A 488 2.49 12.81 -3.78
N LYS A 489 2.59 14.14 -3.72
CA LYS A 489 3.87 14.84 -3.73
C LYS A 489 4.65 14.51 -2.45
N LEU A 490 5.85 13.96 -2.59
CA LEU A 490 6.74 13.77 -1.47
C LEU A 490 7.20 15.13 -0.94
N THR A 491 7.23 15.29 0.39
CA THR A 491 7.71 16.50 1.07
C THR A 491 8.80 16.18 2.10
N GLY A 492 9.54 17.21 2.53
CA GLY A 492 10.52 17.12 3.62
C GLY A 492 11.76 16.27 3.31
N GLY A 493 12.30 15.60 4.33
CA GLY A 493 13.55 14.82 4.22
C GLY A 493 13.48 13.66 3.21
N LYS A 494 12.32 13.01 3.10
CA LYS A 494 12.09 11.94 2.11
C LYS A 494 12.17 12.49 0.68
N ALA A 495 11.50 13.63 0.41
CA ALA A 495 11.57 14.28 -0.90
C ALA A 495 13.01 14.62 -1.29
N LYS A 496 13.78 15.24 -0.39
CA LYS A 496 15.18 15.60 -0.63
C LYS A 496 16.03 14.37 -0.98
N ARG A 497 15.98 13.33 -0.14
CA ARG A 497 16.74 12.08 -0.34
C ARG A 497 16.47 11.44 -1.71
N TYR A 498 15.20 11.26 -2.07
CA TYR A 498 14.84 10.59 -3.33
C TYR A 498 15.09 11.45 -4.56
N THR A 499 14.97 12.77 -4.42
CA THR A 499 15.33 13.72 -5.49
C THR A 499 16.83 13.72 -5.75
N GLU A 500 17.66 13.74 -4.70
CA GLU A 500 19.13 13.62 -4.81
C GLU A 500 19.54 12.29 -5.46
N TRP A 501 18.84 11.19 -5.12
CA TRP A 501 19.07 9.89 -5.76
C TRP A 501 18.72 9.92 -7.25
N LEU A 502 17.58 10.48 -7.64
CA LEU A 502 17.20 10.62 -9.05
C LEU A 502 18.18 11.49 -9.84
N HIS A 503 18.71 12.56 -9.22
CA HIS A 503 19.78 13.38 -9.81
C HIS A 503 21.06 12.57 -10.02
N ALA A 504 21.46 11.74 -9.07
CA ALA A 504 22.62 10.87 -9.20
C ALA A 504 22.45 9.82 -10.32
N LEU A 505 21.21 9.46 -10.67
CA LEU A 505 20.88 8.59 -11.81
C LEU A 505 20.78 9.33 -13.15
N GLY A 506 20.97 10.66 -13.16
CA GLY A 506 20.88 11.49 -14.35
C GLY A 506 19.46 11.92 -14.74
N TYR A 507 18.46 11.69 -13.88
CA TYR A 507 17.10 12.19 -14.10
C TYR A 507 16.98 13.66 -13.71
N THR A 508 16.22 14.42 -14.49
CA THR A 508 15.92 15.83 -14.23
C THR A 508 14.42 16.05 -14.22
N ALA A 509 13.98 16.98 -13.37
CA ALA A 509 12.56 17.27 -13.11
C ALA A 509 11.76 17.69 -14.36
N ALA A 510 12.43 18.18 -15.41
CA ALA A 510 11.82 18.62 -16.66
C ALA A 510 11.58 17.49 -17.68
N LYS A 511 12.19 16.31 -17.52
CA LYS A 511 12.06 15.18 -18.46
C LYS A 511 11.02 14.14 -18.06
N GLY A 512 10.32 14.33 -16.94
CA GLY A 512 9.19 13.49 -16.53
C GLY A 512 9.53 12.00 -16.45
N MET A 513 10.17 11.56 -15.37
CA MET A 513 10.27 10.12 -15.12
C MET A 513 8.89 9.62 -14.70
N LEU A 514 8.28 8.77 -15.53
CA LEU A 514 7.04 8.06 -15.23
C LEU A 514 7.37 6.58 -15.09
N THR A 515 7.11 6.00 -13.92
CA THR A 515 7.11 4.54 -13.78
C THR A 515 5.76 4.12 -13.22
N GLU A 516 5.05 3.34 -14.01
CA GLU A 516 3.71 2.83 -13.71
C GLU A 516 3.76 1.31 -13.73
N ARG A 517 3.32 0.67 -12.64
CA ARG A 517 3.11 -0.78 -12.60
C ARG A 517 1.66 -1.04 -12.23
N VAL A 518 1.01 -1.86 -13.05
CA VAL A 518 -0.33 -2.38 -12.81
C VAL A 518 -0.18 -3.90 -12.60
N PRO A 519 -0.28 -4.41 -11.36
CA PRO A 519 -0.33 -5.85 -11.13
C PRO A 519 -1.60 -6.46 -11.73
N ASP A 520 -1.51 -7.71 -12.20
CA ASP A 520 -2.65 -8.41 -12.81
C ASP A 520 -3.87 -8.42 -11.87
N GLY A 521 -5.03 -7.99 -12.39
CA GLY A 521 -6.30 -8.02 -11.67
C GLY A 521 -6.57 -6.85 -10.70
N VAL A 522 -5.65 -5.87 -10.59
CA VAL A 522 -5.84 -4.71 -9.71
C VAL A 522 -6.54 -3.56 -10.45
N LYS A 523 -7.62 -3.02 -9.87
CA LYS A 523 -8.31 -1.83 -10.40
C LYS A 523 -7.43 -0.59 -10.29
N ILE A 524 -7.28 0.14 -11.40
CA ILE A 524 -6.60 1.45 -11.43
C ILE A 524 -7.54 2.52 -10.82
N PRO A 525 -7.08 3.38 -9.89
CA PRO A 525 -7.88 4.49 -9.39
C PRO A 525 -8.25 5.49 -10.49
N ASP A 526 -9.46 6.03 -10.42
CA ASP A 526 -10.05 6.91 -11.44
C ASP A 526 -9.22 8.21 -11.62
N ARG A 527 -8.55 8.38 -12.78
CA ARG A 527 -7.68 9.52 -13.07
C ARG A 527 -8.50 10.73 -13.51
N ARG A 528 -8.56 11.80 -12.71
CA ARG A 528 -9.01 13.12 -13.18
C ARG A 528 -7.81 13.98 -13.63
N VAL A 529 -7.66 14.05 -14.95
CA VAL A 529 -7.03 15.10 -15.79
C VAL A 529 -5.54 15.40 -15.63
N GLY A 530 -4.80 15.19 -16.72
CA GLY A 530 -3.46 15.71 -16.97
C GLY A 530 -2.81 14.98 -18.15
N ILE A 531 -3.06 15.44 -19.38
CA ILE A 531 -2.46 14.87 -20.59
C ILE A 531 -0.95 15.13 -20.54
N SER A 532 -0.18 14.07 -20.25
CA SER A 532 1.29 14.08 -20.30
C SER A 532 1.72 13.55 -21.67
N THR A 533 2.40 14.39 -22.45
CA THR A 533 3.09 14.01 -23.67
C THR A 533 4.47 13.47 -23.33
N VAL A 534 4.59 12.15 -23.11
CA VAL A 534 5.89 11.46 -23.09
C VAL A 534 5.75 10.12 -23.82
N SER A 535 6.59 9.94 -24.85
CA SER A 535 6.76 8.69 -25.60
C SER A 535 7.26 7.59 -24.65
N ILE A 536 6.44 6.56 -24.48
CA ILE A 536 6.76 5.36 -23.71
C ILE A 536 7.74 4.49 -24.54
N PRO A 537 8.80 3.91 -23.96
CA PRO A 537 9.46 2.77 -24.58
C PRO A 537 8.49 1.59 -24.53
N VAL A 538 7.92 1.27 -25.70
CA VAL A 538 7.34 -0.02 -26.11
C VAL A 538 6.92 -0.90 -24.94
N HIS A 539 5.64 -0.88 -24.54
CA HIS A 539 5.12 -1.93 -23.66
C HIS A 539 5.42 -3.27 -24.33
N GLY A 540 6.28 -4.10 -23.75
CA GLY A 540 6.54 -5.43 -24.30
C GLY A 540 5.24 -6.22 -24.31
N ASN A 541 4.65 -6.46 -25.49
CA ASN A 541 3.53 -7.38 -25.78
C ASN A 541 2.37 -7.52 -24.75
N ASN A 542 2.18 -6.59 -23.81
CA ASN A 542 1.19 -6.69 -22.74
C ASN A 542 -0.18 -6.17 -23.20
N LEU A 543 -0.81 -6.95 -24.07
CA LEU A 543 -2.13 -6.67 -24.64
C LEU A 543 -3.24 -6.46 -23.59
N PRO A 544 -3.29 -7.20 -22.45
CA PRO A 544 -4.26 -6.91 -21.39
C PRO A 544 -4.18 -5.50 -20.82
N ALA A 545 -2.98 -4.99 -20.56
CA ALA A 545 -2.79 -3.63 -20.06
C ALA A 545 -3.23 -2.57 -21.08
N ILE A 546 -2.91 -2.78 -22.36
CA ILE A 546 -3.36 -1.93 -23.47
C ILE A 546 -4.90 -1.93 -23.55
N ALA A 547 -5.54 -3.11 -23.44
CA ALA A 547 -6.98 -3.23 -23.43
C ALA A 547 -7.62 -2.40 -22.30
N GLN A 548 -7.05 -2.47 -21.10
CA GLN A 548 -7.57 -1.72 -19.95
C GLN A 548 -7.44 -0.19 -20.13
N LEU A 549 -6.31 0.28 -20.66
CA LEU A 549 -6.13 1.70 -20.98
C LEU A 549 -7.17 2.17 -22.00
N MET A 550 -7.34 1.41 -23.09
CA MET A 550 -8.35 1.72 -24.11
C MET A 550 -9.78 1.69 -23.55
N PHE A 551 -10.07 0.78 -22.62
CA PHE A 551 -11.36 0.73 -21.92
C PHE A 551 -11.58 2.03 -21.14
N VAL A 552 -10.61 2.46 -20.33
CA VAL A 552 -10.73 3.69 -19.51
C VAL A 552 -10.85 4.93 -20.39
N ASP A 553 -10.11 4.99 -21.48
CA ASP A 553 -10.14 6.10 -22.44
C ASP A 553 -11.47 6.18 -23.23
N GLY A 554 -12.36 5.19 -23.11
CA GLY A 554 -13.59 5.14 -23.90
C GLY A 554 -13.34 4.81 -25.38
N ASN A 555 -12.23 4.11 -25.67
CA ASN A 555 -11.92 3.62 -27.01
C ASN A 555 -12.60 2.26 -27.22
N PRO A 556 -13.55 2.14 -28.17
CA PRO A 556 -14.28 0.91 -28.40
C PRO A 556 -13.35 -0.21 -28.87
N ASN A 557 -12.21 0.06 -29.50
CA ASN A 557 -11.28 -0.96 -29.99
C ASN A 557 -10.54 -1.74 -28.89
N PHE A 558 -10.79 -1.46 -27.59
CA PHE A 558 -10.19 -2.18 -26.47
C PHE A 558 -10.36 -3.71 -26.58
N ILE A 559 -11.48 -4.17 -27.15
CA ILE A 559 -11.77 -5.60 -27.31
C ILE A 559 -10.77 -6.28 -28.27
N LEU A 560 -10.16 -5.54 -29.20
CA LEU A 560 -9.20 -6.10 -30.15
C LEU A 560 -7.93 -6.57 -29.45
N ALA A 561 -7.50 -5.87 -28.39
CA ALA A 561 -6.35 -6.25 -27.59
C ALA A 561 -6.63 -7.56 -26.82
N HIS A 562 -7.82 -7.72 -26.25
CA HIS A 562 -8.26 -9.00 -25.68
C HIS A 562 -8.35 -10.11 -26.74
N ALA A 563 -8.94 -9.83 -27.90
CA ALA A 563 -9.11 -10.79 -28.98
C ALA A 563 -7.78 -11.28 -29.58
N LEU A 564 -6.77 -10.40 -29.70
CA LEU A 564 -5.42 -10.77 -30.10
C LEU A 564 -4.71 -11.59 -29.02
N HIS A 565 -4.85 -11.19 -27.75
CA HIS A 565 -4.26 -11.91 -26.62
C HIS A 565 -4.79 -13.35 -26.52
N ASP A 566 -6.10 -13.51 -26.66
CA ASP A 566 -6.78 -14.80 -26.57
C ASP A 566 -6.74 -15.60 -27.88
N LYS A 567 -6.08 -15.07 -28.93
CA LYS A 567 -5.99 -15.67 -30.27
C LYS A 567 -7.35 -15.91 -30.96
N VAL A 568 -8.39 -15.17 -30.57
CA VAL A 568 -9.70 -15.14 -31.25
C VAL A 568 -9.59 -14.46 -32.61
N ILE A 569 -8.69 -13.48 -32.74
CA ILE A 569 -8.23 -12.92 -34.00
C ILE A 569 -6.71 -13.09 -34.12
N ARG A 570 -6.18 -12.99 -35.34
CA ARG A 570 -4.74 -13.08 -35.61
C ARG A 570 -4.20 -11.74 -36.08
N GLU A 571 -2.95 -11.47 -35.70
CA GLU A 571 -2.25 -10.25 -36.05
C GLU A 571 -2.20 -10.06 -37.58
N GLY A 572 -2.49 -8.83 -38.03
CA GLY A 572 -2.51 -8.48 -39.46
C GLY A 572 -3.66 -9.10 -40.28
N GLN A 573 -4.55 -9.90 -39.68
CA GLN A 573 -5.72 -10.41 -40.40
C GLN A 573 -6.94 -9.51 -40.22
N ARG A 574 -7.77 -9.44 -41.28
CA ARG A 574 -9.09 -8.80 -41.22
C ARG A 574 -9.91 -9.32 -40.03
N TYR A 575 -10.50 -8.41 -39.27
CA TYR A 575 -11.31 -8.72 -38.08
C TYR A 575 -12.71 -8.12 -38.21
N ASP A 576 -13.68 -8.75 -37.56
CA ASP A 576 -15.06 -8.30 -37.44
C ASP A 576 -15.63 -8.89 -36.14
N ILE A 577 -15.69 -8.08 -35.07
CA ILE A 577 -16.25 -8.48 -33.78
C ILE A 577 -17.57 -7.73 -33.58
N ARG A 578 -18.67 -8.48 -33.41
CA ARG A 578 -20.02 -7.92 -33.23
C ARG A 578 -20.66 -8.44 -31.95
N TYR A 579 -21.28 -7.56 -31.19
CA TYR A 579 -22.11 -7.87 -30.05
C TYR A 579 -23.57 -7.53 -30.36
N VAL A 580 -24.43 -8.54 -30.32
CA VAL A 580 -25.86 -8.42 -30.62
C VAL A 580 -26.64 -9.27 -29.62
N ARG A 581 -27.55 -8.65 -28.85
CA ARG A 581 -28.45 -9.34 -27.90
C ARG A 581 -27.71 -10.31 -26.94
N GLY A 582 -26.63 -9.85 -26.32
CA GLY A 582 -25.86 -10.67 -25.37
C GLY A 582 -24.88 -11.66 -26.01
N LYS A 583 -24.81 -11.74 -27.35
CA LYS A 583 -23.95 -12.69 -28.07
C LYS A 583 -22.85 -11.98 -28.83
N VAL A 584 -21.63 -12.54 -28.80
CA VAL A 584 -20.45 -12.00 -29.47
C VAL A 584 -20.07 -12.89 -30.64
N TYR A 585 -19.92 -12.29 -31.81
CA TYR A 585 -19.57 -12.95 -33.06
C TYR A 585 -18.20 -12.47 -33.53
N SER A 586 -17.37 -13.36 -34.06
CA SER A 586 -16.12 -13.06 -34.77
C SER A 586 -16.26 -13.55 -36.21
N ARG A 587 -16.10 -12.66 -37.20
CA ARG A 587 -16.26 -12.96 -38.63
C ARG A 587 -17.59 -13.66 -38.97
N GLY A 588 -18.66 -13.26 -38.28
CA GLY A 588 -20.01 -13.79 -38.46
C GLY A 588 -20.30 -15.10 -37.70
N GLU A 589 -19.29 -15.74 -37.11
CA GLU A 589 -19.45 -16.95 -36.31
C GLU A 589 -19.56 -16.60 -34.83
N LEU A 590 -20.41 -17.32 -34.09
CA LEU A 590 -20.54 -17.15 -32.65
C LEU A 590 -19.22 -17.57 -31.98
N ILE A 591 -18.64 -16.69 -31.16
CA ILE A 591 -17.43 -17.03 -30.39
C ILE A 591 -17.78 -18.16 -29.41
N ALA A 592 -16.88 -19.14 -29.27
CA ALA A 592 -17.05 -20.25 -28.34
C ALA A 592 -16.79 -19.85 -26.87
N GLU A 593 -17.34 -20.61 -25.93
CA GLU A 593 -17.01 -20.46 -24.51
C GLU A 593 -15.56 -20.89 -24.22
N PRO A 594 -14.87 -20.29 -23.23
CA PRO A 594 -15.36 -19.28 -22.27
C PRO A 594 -15.31 -17.82 -22.78
N TYR A 595 -14.84 -17.61 -24.01
CA TYR A 595 -14.60 -16.26 -24.56
C TYR A 595 -15.91 -15.53 -24.86
N GLN A 596 -16.97 -16.24 -25.20
CA GLN A 596 -18.30 -15.68 -25.44
C GLN A 596 -18.80 -14.89 -24.23
N SER A 597 -18.92 -15.56 -23.07
CA SER A 597 -19.43 -14.94 -21.85
C SER A 597 -18.53 -13.81 -21.37
N ARG A 598 -17.20 -14.00 -21.46
CA ARG A 598 -16.22 -12.98 -21.08
C ARG A 598 -16.34 -11.72 -21.94
N TYR A 599 -16.43 -11.85 -23.27
CA TYR A 599 -16.47 -10.69 -24.17
C TYR A 599 -17.82 -9.98 -24.09
N ALA A 600 -18.92 -10.73 -23.93
CA ALA A 600 -20.24 -10.16 -23.71
C ALA A 600 -20.26 -9.27 -22.45
N ARG A 601 -19.64 -9.74 -21.36
CA ARG A 601 -19.47 -8.97 -20.12
C ARG A 601 -18.60 -7.72 -20.34
N LEU A 602 -17.40 -7.88 -20.91
CA LEU A 602 -16.49 -6.75 -21.16
C LEU A 602 -17.14 -5.64 -22.01
N ILE A 603 -17.86 -6.01 -23.06
CA ILE A 603 -18.57 -5.05 -23.91
C ILE A 603 -19.74 -4.41 -23.16
N THR A 604 -20.49 -5.18 -22.37
CA THR A 604 -21.59 -4.65 -21.54
C THR A 604 -21.06 -3.63 -20.52
N ASP A 605 -20.00 -3.99 -19.79
CA ASP A 605 -19.36 -3.13 -18.80
C ASP A 605 -18.83 -1.84 -19.45
N PHE A 606 -18.21 -1.95 -20.64
CA PHE A 606 -17.74 -0.80 -21.41
C PHE A 606 -18.90 0.13 -21.79
N THR A 607 -20.00 -0.42 -22.30
CA THR A 607 -21.17 0.38 -22.67
C THR A 607 -21.84 1.07 -21.47
N GLN A 608 -21.88 0.40 -20.31
CA GLN A 608 -22.39 0.98 -19.07
C GLN A 608 -21.48 2.12 -18.58
N ALA A 609 -20.17 1.89 -18.51
CA ALA A 609 -19.20 2.87 -18.03
C ALA A 609 -19.17 4.15 -18.89
N HIS A 610 -19.34 4.00 -20.21
CA HIS A 610 -19.27 5.12 -21.17
C HIS A 610 -20.63 5.63 -21.63
N ASN A 611 -21.68 5.36 -20.84
CA ASN A 611 -23.03 5.92 -20.95
C ASN A 611 -23.70 5.66 -22.31
N LYS A 612 -23.64 4.40 -22.79
CA LYS A 612 -24.25 3.94 -24.04
C LYS A 612 -25.24 2.81 -23.85
N HIS A 613 -26.35 2.87 -24.57
CA HIS A 613 -27.28 1.74 -24.66
C HIS A 613 -26.64 0.58 -25.44
N ALA A 614 -26.50 -0.57 -24.78
CA ALA A 614 -25.88 -1.80 -25.30
C ALA A 614 -26.75 -2.56 -26.34
N GLY A 615 -27.48 -1.85 -27.21
CA GLY A 615 -28.33 -2.48 -28.22
C GLY A 615 -27.52 -3.27 -29.27
N SER A 616 -26.37 -2.72 -29.66
CA SER A 616 -25.41 -3.35 -30.56
C SER A 616 -24.04 -2.69 -30.43
N TYR A 617 -22.97 -3.47 -30.52
CA TYR A 617 -21.60 -2.99 -30.60
C TYR A 617 -20.87 -3.73 -31.73
N ALA A 618 -20.04 -3.04 -32.52
CA ALA A 618 -19.29 -3.67 -33.60
C ALA A 618 -17.95 -2.95 -33.84
N VAL A 619 -16.90 -3.72 -34.07
CA VAL A 619 -15.58 -3.25 -34.53
C VAL A 619 -15.10 -4.13 -35.68
N HIS A 620 -14.68 -3.53 -36.79
CA HIS A 620 -14.19 -4.26 -37.97
C HIS A 620 -13.07 -3.48 -38.67
N GLY A 621 -12.14 -4.20 -39.30
CA GLY A 621 -11.01 -3.58 -40.00
C GLY A 621 -10.16 -4.60 -40.76
N ASP A 622 -9.26 -4.12 -41.61
CA ASP A 622 -8.48 -4.96 -42.54
C ASP A 622 -7.27 -5.66 -41.91
N GLY A 623 -6.91 -5.26 -40.68
CA GLY A 623 -5.83 -5.85 -39.89
C GLY A 623 -5.63 -5.06 -38.62
N VAL A 624 -5.15 -5.72 -37.57
CA VAL A 624 -4.67 -5.06 -36.35
C VAL A 624 -3.34 -5.68 -35.97
N THR A 625 -2.33 -4.85 -35.73
CA THR A 625 -1.04 -5.28 -35.20
C THR A 625 -0.90 -4.93 -33.72
N LYS A 626 -0.03 -5.65 -33.01
CA LYS A 626 0.32 -5.30 -31.63
C LYS A 626 0.99 -3.94 -31.56
N GLU A 627 1.79 -3.61 -32.57
CA GLU A 627 2.43 -2.30 -32.71
C GLU A 627 1.37 -1.19 -32.80
N GLU A 628 0.36 -1.34 -33.66
CA GLU A 628 -0.74 -0.36 -33.76
C GLU A 628 -1.50 -0.20 -32.44
N LEU A 629 -1.75 -1.27 -31.70
CA LEU A 629 -2.38 -1.17 -30.39
C LEU A 629 -1.46 -0.50 -29.36
N ASN A 630 -0.16 -0.68 -29.47
CA ASN A 630 0.83 -0.13 -28.55
C ASN A 630 1.17 1.34 -28.82
N THR A 631 1.01 1.81 -30.05
CA THR A 631 1.29 3.19 -30.47
C THR A 631 0.07 4.09 -30.21
N PRO A 632 0.12 5.02 -29.22
CA PRO A 632 -1.02 5.89 -28.89
C PRO A 632 -1.54 6.73 -30.07
N GLU A 633 -0.67 7.07 -31.03
CA GLU A 633 -0.99 7.86 -32.21
C GLU A 633 -1.60 7.04 -33.36
N SER A 634 -1.70 5.71 -33.22
CA SER A 634 -2.30 4.87 -34.26
C SER A 634 -3.77 5.22 -34.48
N ALA A 635 -4.29 4.92 -35.68
CA ALA A 635 -5.69 5.16 -35.99
C ALA A 635 -6.63 4.39 -35.02
N ILE A 636 -6.25 3.14 -34.67
CA ILE A 636 -7.01 2.29 -33.75
C ILE A 636 -7.05 2.88 -32.34
N ARG A 637 -5.96 3.49 -31.87
CA ARG A 637 -5.87 4.13 -30.53
C ARG A 637 -6.53 5.50 -30.46
N ARG A 638 -6.61 6.24 -31.57
CA ARG A 638 -7.24 7.58 -31.62
C ARG A 638 -8.76 7.57 -31.74
N ASP A 639 -9.37 6.44 -32.05
CA ASP A 639 -10.82 6.31 -32.18
C ASP A 639 -11.51 6.31 -30.80
N VAL A 640 -11.58 7.47 -30.16
CA VAL A 640 -12.16 7.65 -28.82
C VAL A 640 -13.57 8.21 -28.95
N ILE A 641 -14.51 7.60 -28.23
CA ILE A 641 -15.88 8.10 -28.14
C ILE A 641 -15.88 9.40 -27.34
N ARG A 642 -16.19 10.53 -28.00
CA ARG A 642 -16.38 11.82 -27.31
C ARG A 642 -17.83 11.96 -26.80
N LYS A 643 -17.99 12.50 -25.59
CA LYS A 643 -19.29 12.75 -24.94
C LYS A 643 -20.20 13.54 -25.89
N GLY A 644 -21.35 12.94 -26.27
CA GLY A 644 -22.34 13.55 -27.17
C GLY A 644 -22.26 13.13 -28.64
N GLN A 645 -21.27 12.33 -29.07
CA GLN A 645 -21.29 11.71 -30.40
C GLN A 645 -22.04 10.37 -30.35
N GLY A 646 -23.20 10.32 -31.01
CA GLY A 646 -23.81 9.06 -31.41
C GLY A 646 -22.86 8.35 -32.38
N VAL A 647 -22.54 7.09 -32.13
CA VAL A 647 -21.75 6.30 -33.09
C VAL A 647 -22.71 5.90 -34.20
N ASN A 648 -22.58 6.56 -35.34
CA ASN A 648 -23.13 6.05 -36.57
C ASN A 648 -22.16 4.97 -37.06
N ILE A 649 -22.45 3.71 -36.72
CA ILE A 649 -21.72 2.56 -37.25
C ILE A 649 -22.15 2.42 -38.71
N GLY A 650 -21.42 3.07 -39.62
CA GLY A 650 -21.76 3.06 -41.04
C GLY A 650 -20.99 4.07 -41.87
N LYS A 651 -19.69 3.83 -42.06
CA LYS A 651 -19.03 3.81 -43.38
C LYS A 651 -17.67 3.14 -43.29
#